data_AF-A0A3R9P864-F1
#
_entry.id   AF-A0A3R9P864-F1
#
_cell.length_a   1.000
_cell.length_b   1.000
_cell.length_c   1.000
_cell.angle_alpha   90.00
_cell.angle_beta   90.00
_cell.angle_gamma   90.00
#
_symmetry.space_group_name_H-M   'P 1'
#
loop_
_entity.id
_entity.type
_entity.pdbx_description
1 polymer ?
#
loop_
_entity_poly.entity_id
_entity_poly.type
_entity_poly.pdbx_seq_one_letter_code
_entity_poly.pdbx_strand_id
1 'polypeptide(L)'
;MPNTSTYRYWLVTSLLLLLTTLFSVRAQTTTYNAVVAQDGSGNFRTVQAAINAAPDNGTTLYTIFIKQGRYREKITVPATKPFLQLVGESVANTVLTYNDGASTPLPGGGTVGTQNSASFTVNANDFSALNLTFENSYGDGTQAVAVLVNADRAAFRNCRFLGNQDTLYTKGNGTPRHYFRDCYVDGNVDFIFGSSIGVFDNCVVYAKSRTTVGSSFITAANTPAGQAAGYVFRKTRFPANTGATQYALGRPWQNSTGSSPLANNKTVLINSRLSASIRPEGWVTWDAGTDVSLITYGEFRSRYFGGQLVPVAQRVAWSKQLAVADTAAYLTSTLFGTWNPAAIAGFGTATAQPAIAVANLKVEKGATTSTISWNTSWPQAQITYELFRSVDRAAATKVGELTAATDTTVNFQLTDAVPPLGSAYYYFVRAAKTGQTAHVTDSVRVSSVPTLTVTGSLGTFTQYAGGPSAAQSYTLAGENLTAPVIITPPAGYEVSANGTTWSTSASPLSLAPTAGVLAATPVSVRLNAAAVGSYVGSISHASTGAAAVTAAVTGIATNQQQLVSVVLQQWPLTTSAADDAAVRSVAVTASTPTLKRLFVSNGTTVATVPAYSAAFGQALGVTSNGDGSWGTASGGPGGNLNRRFYEQFTVTAAAGQAVRLDSLLLTAGFYNTSSNTKLAVVYSRSNFTADSVDVTGGTGPGGALAASANGAFATPIALANQFNGLTNRYHLALNGGTGLNLTAGQTLTVRLYFSCGSSSPGRYSLLQNVAVKGNRTTTTGTLAARQLVLAAFPNPTTGQLTLSHPAAPAGATVSIFAFDGRRVARFLSKPGTTATLLNVAGLTAGHYLVRYAAGTEHGTSVIVKE
;
A
#
# COMPACT_ATOMS: atom_id res chain seq x y z
N MET A 1 -42.93 76.17 46.26
CA MET A 1 -42.11 74.96 46.48
C MET A 1 -42.73 73.82 45.68
N PRO A 2 -42.13 73.37 44.57
CA PRO A 2 -42.72 72.33 43.74
C PRO A 2 -42.46 70.94 44.33
N ASN A 3 -43.44 70.07 44.15
CA ASN A 3 -43.61 68.77 44.74
C ASN A 3 -42.46 67.80 44.37
N THR A 4 -41.77 67.26 45.38
CA THR A 4 -40.62 66.35 45.24
C THR A 4 -40.97 64.98 44.65
N SER A 5 -42.27 64.68 44.50
CA SER A 5 -42.77 63.42 43.91
C SER A 5 -42.62 63.37 42.39
N THR A 6 -42.78 64.48 41.67
CA THR A 6 -42.70 64.51 40.20
C THR A 6 -41.27 64.34 39.68
N TYR A 7 -40.25 64.85 40.39
CA TYR A 7 -38.84 64.66 39.97
C TYR A 7 -38.36 63.20 40.07
N ARG A 8 -38.88 62.43 41.03
CA ARG A 8 -38.53 61.01 41.18
C ARG A 8 -39.11 60.15 40.07
N TYR A 9 -40.33 60.44 39.62
CA TYR A 9 -40.91 59.73 38.48
C TYR A 9 -40.17 60.02 37.18
N TRP A 10 -39.79 61.28 36.92
CA TRP A 10 -39.03 61.66 35.72
C TRP A 10 -37.60 61.09 35.69
N LEU A 11 -36.92 61.00 36.84
CA LEU A 11 -35.59 60.38 36.93
C LEU A 11 -35.65 58.85 36.75
N VAL A 12 -36.66 58.19 37.30
CA VAL A 12 -36.81 56.73 37.16
C VAL A 12 -37.24 56.36 35.74
N THR A 13 -38.17 57.09 35.12
CA THR A 13 -38.54 56.82 33.71
C THR A 13 -37.44 57.20 32.74
N SER A 14 -36.66 58.26 32.98
CA SER A 14 -35.51 58.60 32.14
C SER A 14 -34.35 57.63 32.30
N LEU A 15 -34.11 57.10 33.51
CA LEU A 15 -33.10 56.08 33.75
C LEU A 15 -33.52 54.72 33.16
N LEU A 16 -34.82 54.38 33.18
CA LEU A 16 -35.34 53.17 32.53
C LEU A 16 -35.29 53.29 31.00
N LEU A 17 -35.62 54.47 30.44
CA LEU A 17 -35.47 54.73 28.99
C LEU A 17 -33.99 54.68 28.58
N LEU A 18 -33.08 55.28 29.37
CA LEU A 18 -31.64 55.25 29.14
C LEU A 18 -31.06 53.83 29.24
N LEU A 19 -31.51 53.01 30.21
CA LEU A 19 -31.13 51.59 30.31
C LEU A 19 -31.69 50.75 29.16
N THR A 20 -32.90 51.03 28.65
CA THR A 20 -33.43 50.31 27.47
C THR A 20 -32.75 50.72 26.17
N THR A 21 -32.24 51.96 26.06
CA THR A 21 -31.46 52.42 24.90
C THR A 21 -29.98 52.03 24.94
N LEU A 22 -29.43 51.71 26.13
CA LEU A 22 -28.04 51.25 26.29
C LEU A 22 -27.85 49.72 26.13
N PHE A 23 -28.94 48.95 26.05
CA PHE A 23 -28.90 47.50 25.79
C PHE A 23 -29.44 47.09 24.40
N SER A 24 -29.62 48.03 23.48
CA SER A 24 -29.74 47.69 22.06
C SER A 24 -28.35 47.58 21.42
N VAL A 25 -27.53 46.66 21.91
CA VAL A 25 -26.55 46.03 21.01
C VAL A 25 -27.42 45.31 19.98
N ARG A 26 -27.62 45.91 18.81
CA ARG A 26 -27.97 45.12 17.63
C ARG A 26 -26.84 44.13 17.45
N ALA A 27 -26.97 42.95 18.04
CA ALA A 27 -26.31 41.77 17.53
C ALA A 27 -26.77 41.70 16.09
N GLN A 28 -25.91 42.11 15.16
CA GLN A 28 -26.07 41.72 13.77
C GLN A 28 -26.05 40.20 13.82
N THR A 29 -27.23 39.58 13.80
CA THR A 29 -27.36 38.14 13.63
C THR A 29 -26.76 37.86 12.26
N THR A 30 -25.50 37.44 12.23
CA THR A 30 -24.86 36.92 11.02
C THR A 30 -25.68 35.72 10.60
N THR A 31 -26.52 35.89 9.57
CA THR A 31 -27.34 34.81 9.05
C THR A 31 -26.44 33.89 8.22
N TYR A 32 -26.13 32.71 8.76
CA TYR A 32 -25.46 31.64 8.03
C TYR A 32 -26.46 30.90 7.14
N ASN A 33 -26.02 30.40 5.99
CA ASN A 33 -26.88 29.64 5.08
C ASN A 33 -27.18 28.23 5.62
N ALA A 34 -26.23 27.64 6.36
CA ALA A 34 -26.41 26.37 7.04
C ALA A 34 -25.60 26.31 8.34
N VAL A 35 -26.08 25.52 9.30
CA VAL A 35 -25.42 25.22 10.57
C VAL A 35 -25.18 23.72 10.68
N VAL A 36 -23.96 23.32 11.04
CA VAL A 36 -23.59 21.94 11.34
C VAL A 36 -23.40 21.80 12.86
N ALA A 37 -24.02 20.78 13.45
CA ALA A 37 -23.83 20.44 14.86
C ALA A 37 -24.02 18.92 15.11
N GLN A 38 -23.03 18.25 15.71
CA GLN A 38 -23.08 16.80 15.96
C GLN A 38 -24.20 16.40 16.93
N ASP A 39 -24.58 17.29 17.84
CA ASP A 39 -25.66 17.09 18.82
C ASP A 39 -27.08 17.18 18.20
N GLY A 40 -27.19 17.54 16.92
CA GLY A 40 -28.47 17.70 16.22
C GLY A 40 -29.13 19.07 16.38
N SER A 41 -28.48 20.04 17.01
CA SER A 41 -28.99 21.42 17.15
C SER A 41 -28.79 22.31 15.91
N GLY A 42 -28.25 21.77 14.81
CA GLY A 42 -28.03 22.45 13.53
C GLY A 42 -28.88 21.86 12.40
N ASN A 43 -28.73 22.38 11.18
CA ASN A 43 -29.38 21.85 9.98
C ASN A 43 -28.82 20.48 9.57
N PHE A 44 -27.53 20.24 9.83
CA PHE A 44 -26.82 19.01 9.49
C PHE A 44 -26.00 18.50 10.68
N ARG A 45 -25.75 17.18 10.73
CA ARG A 45 -24.84 16.58 11.73
C ARG A 45 -23.41 16.40 11.22
N THR A 46 -23.23 16.45 9.91
CA THR A 46 -21.94 16.23 9.23
C THR A 46 -21.62 17.40 8.31
N VAL A 47 -20.33 17.67 8.14
CA VAL A 47 -19.87 18.79 7.30
C VAL A 47 -20.06 18.47 5.82
N GLN A 48 -19.82 17.22 5.40
CA GLN A 48 -20.03 16.83 4.01
C GLN A 48 -21.49 16.98 3.57
N ALA A 49 -22.46 16.69 4.44
CA ALA A 49 -23.88 16.85 4.11
C ALA A 49 -24.25 18.32 3.87
N ALA A 50 -23.73 19.24 4.69
CA ALA A 50 -23.95 20.67 4.50
C ALA A 50 -23.31 21.19 3.19
N ILE A 51 -22.12 20.69 2.83
CA ILE A 51 -21.46 21.01 1.56
C ILE A 51 -22.28 20.50 0.37
N ASN A 52 -22.78 19.27 0.45
CA ASN A 52 -23.60 18.68 -0.61
C ASN A 52 -24.89 19.47 -0.85
N ALA A 53 -25.47 20.02 0.21
CA ALA A 53 -26.70 20.80 0.16
C ALA A 53 -26.51 22.24 -0.34
N ALA A 54 -25.28 22.77 -0.38
CA ALA A 54 -25.02 24.08 -0.96
C ALA A 54 -25.36 24.09 -2.47
N PRO A 55 -25.82 25.20 -3.06
CA PRO A 55 -26.12 25.28 -4.49
C PRO A 55 -24.90 24.96 -5.37
N ASP A 56 -25.11 24.22 -6.46
CA ASP A 56 -24.08 24.10 -7.50
C ASP A 56 -23.97 25.38 -8.33
N ASN A 57 -22.74 25.68 -8.76
CA ASN A 57 -22.37 26.81 -9.60
C ASN A 57 -22.84 28.17 -9.04
N GLY A 58 -22.82 28.31 -7.72
CA GLY A 58 -23.16 29.56 -7.04
C GLY A 58 -22.28 30.71 -7.53
N THR A 59 -22.84 31.92 -7.56
CA THR A 59 -22.12 33.15 -7.95
C THR A 59 -21.91 34.10 -6.79
N THR A 60 -22.39 33.72 -5.60
CA THR A 60 -22.36 34.50 -4.36
C THR A 60 -21.92 33.61 -3.20
N LEU A 61 -21.42 34.24 -2.13
CA LEU A 61 -20.97 33.56 -0.92
C LEU A 61 -22.06 32.65 -0.33
N TYR A 62 -21.73 31.39 -0.06
CA TYR A 62 -22.55 30.46 0.72
C TYR A 62 -21.79 30.05 1.98
N THR A 63 -22.26 30.51 3.14
CA THR A 63 -21.56 30.36 4.41
C THR A 63 -22.19 29.25 5.26
N ILE A 64 -21.37 28.26 5.64
CA ILE A 64 -21.70 27.16 6.55
C ILE A 64 -21.03 27.42 7.89
N PHE A 65 -21.81 27.53 8.96
CA PHE A 65 -21.32 27.60 10.32
C PHE A 65 -21.19 26.20 10.93
N ILE A 66 -20.07 25.90 11.57
CA ILE A 66 -19.78 24.59 12.12
C ILE A 66 -19.56 24.74 13.62
N LYS A 67 -20.44 24.14 14.43
CA LYS A 67 -20.34 24.15 15.88
C LYS A 67 -19.15 23.33 16.37
N GLN A 68 -18.72 23.61 17.59
CA GLN A 68 -17.65 22.86 18.27
C GLN A 68 -17.93 21.35 18.25
N GLY A 69 -16.89 20.57 17.98
CA GLY A 69 -16.97 19.13 17.77
C GLY A 69 -15.80 18.63 16.94
N ARG A 70 -15.52 17.33 17.05
CA ARG A 70 -14.52 16.63 16.25
C ARG A 70 -15.23 15.80 15.19
N TYR A 71 -15.20 16.29 13.96
CA TYR A 71 -15.87 15.72 12.79
C TYR A 71 -14.90 14.79 12.07
N ARG A 72 -15.00 13.49 12.36
CA ARG A 72 -14.18 12.46 11.68
C ARG A 72 -14.80 12.07 10.35
N GLU A 73 -14.48 12.83 9.31
CA GLU A 73 -15.04 12.71 7.96
C GLU A 73 -13.94 12.93 6.93
N LYS A 74 -14.01 12.20 5.81
CA LYS A 74 -13.22 12.54 4.62
C LYS A 74 -14.03 13.50 3.75
N ILE A 75 -13.63 14.77 3.75
CA ILE A 75 -14.47 15.85 3.22
C ILE A 75 -13.91 16.33 1.87
N THR A 76 -14.79 16.50 0.89
CA THR A 76 -14.47 17.10 -0.40
C THR A 76 -15.44 18.23 -0.70
N VAL A 77 -14.89 19.41 -1.02
CA VAL A 77 -15.61 20.51 -1.67
C VAL A 77 -15.47 20.33 -3.17
N PRO A 78 -16.53 19.89 -3.88
CA PRO A 78 -16.47 19.65 -5.33
C PRO A 78 -16.25 20.95 -6.09
N ALA A 79 -15.64 20.87 -7.29
CA ALA A 79 -15.39 22.05 -8.13
C ALA A 79 -16.67 22.82 -8.50
N THR A 80 -17.83 22.15 -8.46
CA THR A 80 -19.15 22.74 -8.71
C THR A 80 -19.65 23.62 -7.55
N LYS A 81 -18.94 23.76 -6.43
CA LYS A 81 -19.35 24.56 -5.27
C LYS A 81 -18.45 25.80 -5.04
N PRO A 82 -18.28 26.71 -6.02
CA PRO A 82 -17.49 27.93 -5.82
C PRO A 82 -18.12 28.86 -4.77
N PHE A 83 -17.33 29.81 -4.25
CA PHE A 83 -17.77 30.78 -3.23
C PHE A 83 -18.29 30.15 -1.93
N LEU A 84 -17.88 28.93 -1.62
CA LEU A 84 -18.23 28.28 -0.35
C LEU A 84 -17.34 28.80 0.78
N GLN A 85 -17.96 29.17 1.90
CA GLN A 85 -17.25 29.59 3.11
C GLN A 85 -17.59 28.69 4.29
N LEU A 86 -16.57 28.19 4.99
CA LEU A 86 -16.73 27.48 6.26
C LEU A 86 -16.32 28.38 7.43
N VAL A 87 -17.14 28.45 8.46
CA VAL A 87 -16.86 29.22 9.69
C VAL A 87 -17.02 28.31 10.89
N GLY A 88 -15.93 28.00 11.58
CA GLY A 88 -16.00 27.28 12.84
C GLY A 88 -16.40 28.18 13.99
N GLU A 89 -17.05 27.60 14.99
CA GLU A 89 -17.38 28.27 16.25
C GLU A 89 -16.11 28.52 17.10
N SER A 90 -15.15 27.59 17.05
CA SER A 90 -13.89 27.66 17.78
C SER A 90 -12.76 27.06 16.97
N VAL A 91 -11.68 27.82 16.76
CA VAL A 91 -10.48 27.28 16.12
C VAL A 91 -9.87 26.12 16.89
N ALA A 92 -10.03 26.07 18.21
CA ALA A 92 -9.47 25.01 19.04
C ALA A 92 -10.34 23.74 19.03
N ASN A 93 -11.66 23.90 19.05
CA ASN A 93 -12.61 22.81 19.30
C ASN A 93 -13.47 22.41 18.08
N THR A 94 -13.41 23.14 16.97
CA THR A 94 -14.08 22.77 15.71
C THR A 94 -13.05 22.10 14.82
N VAL A 95 -12.98 20.77 14.86
CA VAL A 95 -11.89 19.99 14.26
C VAL A 95 -12.44 19.08 13.16
N LEU A 96 -11.98 19.27 11.93
CA LEU A 96 -12.26 18.40 10.79
C LEU A 96 -11.07 17.43 10.62
N THR A 97 -11.31 16.13 10.79
CA THR A 97 -10.22 15.15 10.94
C THR A 97 -10.42 13.86 10.18
N TYR A 98 -9.34 13.26 9.73
CA TYR A 98 -9.26 11.89 9.23
C TYR A 98 -7.83 11.36 9.48
N ASN A 99 -7.52 10.12 9.07
CA ASN A 99 -6.25 9.48 9.41
C ASN A 99 -5.68 8.56 8.32
N ASP A 100 -5.90 8.88 7.04
CA ASP A 100 -5.26 8.15 5.95
C ASP A 100 -3.82 8.63 5.76
N GLY A 101 -2.89 7.69 5.52
CA GLY A 101 -1.57 7.96 4.98
C GLY A 101 -1.44 7.38 3.57
N ALA A 102 -0.40 7.78 2.85
CA ALA A 102 -0.17 7.33 1.48
C ALA A 102 0.03 5.81 1.36
N SER A 103 0.54 5.16 2.42
CA SER A 103 0.67 3.69 2.49
C SER A 103 -0.56 2.97 3.03
N THR A 104 -1.64 3.68 3.40
CA THR A 104 -2.90 3.03 3.82
C THR A 104 -3.36 2.08 2.70
N PRO A 105 -3.54 0.77 2.95
CA PRO A 105 -3.95 -0.19 1.93
C PRO A 105 -5.36 0.06 1.41
N LEU A 106 -5.59 -0.19 0.12
CA LEU A 106 -6.93 -0.16 -0.47
C LEU A 106 -7.53 -1.58 -0.60
N PRO A 107 -8.85 -1.74 -0.44
CA PRO A 107 -9.53 -2.98 -0.82
C PRO A 107 -9.28 -3.28 -2.30
N GLY A 108 -8.73 -4.46 -2.61
CA GLY A 108 -8.36 -4.85 -3.99
C GLY A 108 -6.89 -4.63 -4.37
N GLY A 109 -6.06 -4.16 -3.45
CA GLY A 109 -4.61 -4.00 -3.64
C GLY A 109 -4.19 -2.55 -3.94
N GLY A 110 -2.91 -2.26 -3.75
CA GLY A 110 -2.36 -0.90 -3.82
C GLY A 110 -2.58 -0.08 -2.53
N THR A 111 -2.27 1.21 -2.59
CA THR A 111 -2.37 2.12 -1.44
C THR A 111 -3.09 3.42 -1.82
N VAL A 112 -3.56 4.15 -0.81
CA VAL A 112 -4.29 5.42 -0.97
C VAL A 112 -3.47 6.45 -1.78
N GLY A 113 -2.16 6.54 -1.53
CA GLY A 113 -1.27 7.54 -2.13
C GLY A 113 -1.43 8.93 -1.50
N THR A 114 -0.45 9.82 -1.73
CA THR A 114 -0.39 11.13 -1.06
C THR A 114 -1.64 11.97 -1.28
N GLN A 115 -2.07 12.15 -2.54
CA GLN A 115 -3.20 13.05 -2.83
C GLN A 115 -4.51 12.57 -2.18
N ASN A 116 -4.80 11.27 -2.25
CA ASN A 116 -6.02 10.74 -1.68
C ASN A 116 -5.93 10.56 -0.16
N SER A 117 -4.78 10.79 0.47
CA SER A 117 -4.65 10.76 1.93
C SER A 117 -5.29 11.99 2.61
N ALA A 118 -5.66 13.02 1.83
CA ALA A 118 -6.24 14.26 2.32
C ALA A 118 -7.50 14.03 3.18
N SER A 119 -7.49 14.54 4.42
CA SER A 119 -8.69 14.61 5.27
C SER A 119 -9.73 15.56 4.67
N PHE A 120 -9.27 16.68 4.12
CA PHE A 120 -10.10 17.71 3.52
C PHE A 120 -9.55 18.12 2.14
N THR A 121 -10.39 18.04 1.10
CA THR A 121 -10.03 18.41 -0.28
C THR A 121 -10.88 19.57 -0.78
N VAL A 122 -10.25 20.63 -1.27
CA VAL A 122 -10.90 21.77 -1.92
C VAL A 122 -10.63 21.72 -3.42
N ASN A 123 -11.66 21.49 -4.22
CA ASN A 123 -11.56 21.59 -5.68
C ASN A 123 -12.28 22.83 -6.25
N ALA A 124 -12.94 23.62 -5.38
CA ALA A 124 -13.72 24.79 -5.78
C ALA A 124 -12.93 26.10 -5.66
N ASN A 125 -13.04 26.95 -6.69
CA ASN A 125 -12.51 28.30 -6.66
C ASN A 125 -13.26 29.18 -5.65
N ASP A 126 -12.61 30.24 -5.18
CA ASP A 126 -13.19 31.22 -4.25
C ASP A 126 -13.64 30.62 -2.90
N PHE A 127 -13.06 29.47 -2.53
CA PHE A 127 -13.29 28.84 -1.24
C PHE A 127 -12.68 29.68 -0.10
N SER A 128 -13.37 29.77 1.04
CA SER A 128 -12.75 30.32 2.25
C SER A 128 -13.08 29.53 3.51
N ALA A 129 -12.17 29.56 4.50
CA ALA A 129 -12.41 28.97 5.81
C ALA A 129 -11.90 29.88 6.93
N LEU A 130 -12.68 29.96 8.02
CA LEU A 130 -12.36 30.77 9.19
C LEU A 130 -12.56 29.98 10.49
N ASN A 131 -11.66 30.21 11.46
CA ASN A 131 -11.86 29.82 12.86
C ASN A 131 -12.12 28.32 13.10
N LEU A 132 -11.39 27.44 12.40
CA LEU A 132 -11.50 25.98 12.56
C LEU A 132 -10.17 25.25 12.34
N THR A 133 -10.10 23.99 12.74
CA THR A 133 -8.93 23.12 12.58
C THR A 133 -9.16 22.08 11.50
N PHE A 134 -8.18 21.87 10.64
CA PHE A 134 -8.05 20.72 9.75
C PHE A 134 -6.93 19.81 10.26
N GLU A 135 -7.17 18.51 10.33
CA GLU A 135 -6.23 17.55 10.89
C GLU A 135 -6.13 16.28 10.05
N ASN A 136 -4.91 15.78 9.87
CA ASN A 136 -4.67 14.37 9.58
C ASN A 136 -3.94 13.72 10.77
N SER A 137 -4.63 12.80 11.44
CA SER A 137 -4.13 12.16 12.67
C SER A 137 -3.36 10.86 12.41
N TYR A 138 -2.83 10.64 11.19
CA TYR A 138 -2.08 9.43 10.81
C TYR A 138 -0.82 9.19 11.67
N GLY A 139 -0.13 10.26 12.09
CA GLY A 139 1.11 10.17 12.87
C GLY A 139 2.39 10.38 12.05
N ASP A 140 3.55 10.21 12.69
CA ASP A 140 4.86 10.28 12.02
C ASP A 140 5.10 8.97 11.26
N GLY A 141 5.19 9.05 9.94
CA GLY A 141 5.18 7.90 9.04
C GLY A 141 5.27 8.34 7.59
N THR A 142 4.50 7.72 6.69
CA THR A 142 4.35 8.16 5.30
C THR A 142 3.58 9.47 5.19
N GLN A 143 3.56 10.05 3.98
CA GLN A 143 2.78 11.24 3.63
C GLN A 143 1.32 11.12 4.07
N ALA A 144 0.78 12.15 4.73
CA ALA A 144 -0.58 12.17 5.24
C ALA A 144 -1.12 13.60 5.26
N VAL A 145 -1.91 13.94 4.23
CA VAL A 145 -2.36 15.30 3.97
C VAL A 145 -3.53 15.66 4.89
N ALA A 146 -3.45 16.80 5.59
CA ALA A 146 -4.59 17.37 6.31
C ALA A 146 -5.52 18.14 5.37
N VAL A 147 -4.94 19.00 4.52
CA VAL A 147 -5.70 19.77 3.53
C VAL A 147 -5.01 19.71 2.17
N LEU A 148 -5.76 19.28 1.16
CA LEU A 148 -5.44 19.48 -0.24
C LEU A 148 -6.26 20.65 -0.78
N VAL A 149 -5.58 21.71 -1.20
CA VAL A 149 -6.21 22.79 -1.95
C VAL A 149 -5.83 22.65 -3.41
N ASN A 150 -6.80 22.36 -4.27
CA ASN A 150 -6.68 22.17 -5.70
C ASN A 150 -7.61 23.14 -6.44
N ALA A 151 -7.42 24.44 -6.21
CA ALA A 151 -8.31 25.51 -6.66
C ALA A 151 -7.56 26.85 -6.76
N ASP A 152 -8.17 27.87 -7.35
CA ASP A 152 -7.71 29.26 -7.32
C ASP A 152 -8.53 30.10 -6.32
N ARG A 153 -7.92 31.17 -5.79
CA ARG A 153 -8.55 32.12 -4.85
C ARG A 153 -9.06 31.48 -3.55
N ALA A 154 -8.30 30.55 -2.99
CA ALA A 154 -8.63 29.94 -1.70
C ALA A 154 -8.06 30.75 -0.53
N ALA A 155 -8.85 31.04 0.49
CA ALA A 155 -8.42 31.86 1.63
C ALA A 155 -8.73 31.22 2.98
N PHE A 156 -7.77 31.26 3.89
CA PHE A 156 -7.87 30.69 5.24
C PHE A 156 -7.49 31.75 6.28
N ARG A 157 -8.32 31.93 7.30
CA ARG A 157 -8.05 32.87 8.38
C ARG A 157 -8.27 32.27 9.74
N ASN A 158 -7.30 32.44 10.64
CA ASN A 158 -7.40 31.90 12.00
C ASN A 158 -7.75 30.40 11.97
N CYS A 159 -7.07 29.65 11.10
CA CYS A 159 -7.25 28.20 10.96
C CYS A 159 -6.00 27.46 11.45
N ARG A 160 -6.18 26.20 11.84
CA ARG A 160 -5.09 25.29 12.17
C ARG A 160 -5.00 24.17 11.15
N PHE A 161 -3.78 23.80 10.77
CA PHE A 161 -3.48 22.68 9.88
C PHE A 161 -2.54 21.75 10.62
N LEU A 162 -3.07 20.61 11.09
CA LEU A 162 -2.38 19.70 11.98
C LEU A 162 -2.01 18.41 11.25
N GLY A 163 -0.74 18.03 11.28
CA GLY A 163 -0.27 16.83 10.59
C GLY A 163 1.18 16.44 10.92
N ASN A 164 1.79 15.67 10.02
CA ASN A 164 3.21 15.30 10.09
C ASN A 164 3.84 15.49 8.70
N GLN A 165 4.06 14.42 7.94
CA GLN A 165 4.59 14.53 6.58
C GLN A 165 3.48 14.98 5.63
N ASP A 166 3.76 15.99 4.79
CA ASP A 166 2.85 16.50 3.75
C ASP A 166 1.53 17.12 4.28
N THR A 167 1.53 17.80 5.43
CA THR A 167 0.31 18.36 6.06
C THR A 167 -0.57 19.21 5.13
N LEU A 168 0.01 20.16 4.41
CA LEU A 168 -0.71 21.14 3.60
C LEU A 168 -0.24 21.08 2.14
N TYR A 169 -1.09 20.49 1.28
CA TYR A 169 -0.84 20.38 -0.16
C TYR A 169 -1.56 21.51 -0.90
N THR A 170 -0.81 22.44 -1.47
CA THR A 170 -1.37 23.58 -2.21
C THR A 170 -1.05 23.51 -3.71
N LYS A 171 -2.07 23.37 -4.54
CA LYS A 171 -1.98 23.28 -6.00
C LYS A 171 -3.24 23.82 -6.67
N GLY A 172 -3.33 23.63 -7.98
CA GLY A 172 -4.46 23.99 -8.81
C GLY A 172 -4.03 24.13 -10.26
N ASN A 173 -5.00 24.34 -11.15
CA ASN A 173 -4.73 24.59 -12.56
C ASN A 173 -4.31 26.05 -12.79
N GLY A 174 -3.44 26.28 -13.77
CA GLY A 174 -2.96 27.64 -14.11
C GLY A 174 -2.08 28.24 -13.03
N THR A 175 -2.46 29.41 -12.50
CA THR A 175 -1.74 30.13 -11.44
C THR A 175 -2.59 30.19 -10.17
N PRO A 176 -2.66 29.11 -9.38
CA PRO A 176 -3.52 29.05 -8.20
C PRO A 176 -2.98 29.95 -7.09
N ARG A 177 -3.83 30.83 -6.55
CA ARG A 177 -3.51 31.81 -5.51
C ARG A 177 -4.16 31.44 -4.19
N HIS A 178 -3.37 31.19 -3.15
CA HIS A 178 -3.87 30.84 -1.82
C HIS A 178 -3.39 31.82 -0.75
N TYR A 179 -4.30 32.24 0.13
CA TYR A 179 -4.00 33.21 1.19
C TYR A 179 -4.25 32.60 2.58
N PHE A 180 -3.23 32.59 3.42
CA PHE A 180 -3.30 32.11 4.79
C PHE A 180 -2.97 33.27 5.72
N ARG A 181 -3.89 33.65 6.61
CA ARG A 181 -3.69 34.77 7.53
C ARG A 181 -3.99 34.37 8.97
N ASP A 182 -3.09 34.73 9.88
CA ASP A 182 -3.22 34.42 11.31
C ASP A 182 -3.40 32.90 11.56
N CYS A 183 -2.91 32.05 10.66
CA CYS A 183 -3.06 30.60 10.73
C CYS A 183 -1.92 29.94 11.49
N TYR A 184 -2.14 28.70 11.93
CA TYR A 184 -1.12 27.83 12.50
C TYR A 184 -0.99 26.57 11.63
N VAL A 185 0.23 26.23 11.23
CA VAL A 185 0.52 25.03 10.44
C VAL A 185 1.59 24.22 11.17
N ASP A 186 1.37 22.93 11.37
CA ASP A 186 2.40 22.03 11.88
C ASP A 186 2.61 20.75 11.08
N GLY A 187 3.82 20.20 11.22
CA GLY A 187 4.25 19.00 10.51
C GLY A 187 5.74 18.78 10.64
N ASN A 188 6.29 17.79 9.93
CA ASN A 188 7.70 17.42 10.04
C ASN A 188 8.47 17.40 8.70
N VAL A 189 8.00 16.65 7.71
CA VAL A 189 8.66 16.50 6.40
C VAL A 189 7.77 17.13 5.34
N ASP A 190 8.31 18.06 4.56
CA ASP A 190 7.64 18.69 3.41
C ASP A 190 6.22 19.20 3.71
N PHE A 191 5.97 19.62 4.94
CA PHE A 191 4.60 19.75 5.43
C PHE A 191 3.83 20.95 4.86
N ILE A 192 4.51 21.82 4.09
CA ILE A 192 3.89 22.79 3.18
C ILE A 192 4.47 22.55 1.77
N PHE A 193 3.69 22.00 0.86
CA PHE A 193 4.20 21.56 -0.44
C PHE A 193 3.19 21.75 -1.57
N GLY A 194 3.70 21.78 -2.81
CA GLY A 194 2.91 22.01 -4.01
C GLY A 194 3.28 23.28 -4.79
N SER A 195 2.42 23.63 -5.75
CA SER A 195 2.73 24.50 -6.89
C SER A 195 2.12 25.90 -6.79
N SER A 196 1.33 26.19 -5.76
CA SER A 196 0.58 27.43 -5.66
C SER A 196 1.43 28.67 -5.37
N ILE A 197 0.85 29.85 -5.66
CA ILE A 197 1.26 31.10 -5.02
C ILE A 197 0.59 31.13 -3.64
N GLY A 198 1.28 30.58 -2.63
CA GLY A 198 0.81 30.52 -1.25
C GLY A 198 1.40 31.63 -0.39
N VAL A 199 0.57 32.56 0.08
CA VAL A 199 1.00 33.67 0.95
C VAL A 199 0.57 33.40 2.39
N PHE A 200 1.54 33.28 3.30
CA PHE A 200 1.36 33.06 4.73
C PHE A 200 1.68 34.33 5.50
N ASP A 201 0.63 35.00 5.98
CA ASP A 201 0.70 36.27 6.68
C ASP A 201 0.45 36.10 8.17
N ASN A 202 1.41 36.57 8.98
CA ASN A 202 1.30 36.54 10.45
C ASN A 202 0.94 35.13 10.97
N CYS A 203 1.42 34.09 10.29
CA CYS A 203 1.16 32.71 10.65
C CYS A 203 2.20 32.21 11.66
N VAL A 204 1.90 31.08 12.29
CA VAL A 204 2.85 30.27 13.05
C VAL A 204 3.06 28.97 12.30
N VAL A 205 4.31 28.65 11.99
CA VAL A 205 4.71 27.43 11.28
C VAL A 205 5.57 26.61 12.24
N TYR A 206 4.96 25.61 12.87
CA TYR A 206 5.56 24.81 13.93
C TYR A 206 6.09 23.48 13.39
N ALA A 207 7.42 23.36 13.36
CA ALA A 207 8.11 22.20 12.82
C ALA A 207 8.26 21.08 13.86
N LYS A 208 7.36 20.10 13.90
CA LYS A 208 7.28 19.04 14.93
C LYS A 208 8.43 18.06 14.89
N SER A 209 9.09 17.82 16.03
CA SER A 209 10.14 16.81 16.16
C SER A 209 9.69 15.44 15.64
N ARG A 210 10.58 14.75 14.94
CA ARG A 210 10.34 13.41 14.43
C ARG A 210 10.58 12.35 15.51
N THR A 211 9.83 11.27 15.47
CA THR A 211 10.05 10.08 16.31
C THR A 211 11.23 9.25 15.81
N THR A 212 11.52 9.31 14.51
CA THR A 212 12.68 8.66 13.87
C THR A 212 13.75 9.67 13.46
N VAL A 213 15.02 9.28 13.54
CA VAL A 213 16.14 10.07 13.01
C VAL A 213 15.96 10.25 11.50
N GLY A 214 15.91 11.50 11.04
CA GLY A 214 15.79 11.80 9.63
C GLY A 214 15.78 13.30 9.35
N SER A 215 16.10 13.66 8.10
CA SER A 215 15.99 15.05 7.66
C SER A 215 14.53 15.50 7.63
N SER A 216 14.33 16.80 7.87
CA SER A 216 13.02 17.42 8.01
C SER A 216 13.05 18.79 7.34
N PHE A 217 11.94 19.15 6.71
CA PHE A 217 11.88 20.29 5.79
C PHE A 217 10.54 20.98 5.94
N ILE A 218 10.54 22.31 6.02
CA ILE A 218 9.31 23.08 6.15
C ILE A 218 8.57 23.13 4.82
N THR A 219 9.28 23.45 3.73
CA THR A 219 8.67 23.58 2.40
C THR A 219 9.24 22.64 1.36
N ALA A 220 8.36 22.19 0.46
CA ALA A 220 8.70 21.50 -0.77
C ALA A 220 7.87 22.09 -1.93
N ALA A 221 8.21 23.32 -2.32
CA ALA A 221 7.56 23.97 -3.46
C ALA A 221 7.87 23.21 -4.75
N ASN A 222 6.92 23.06 -5.68
CA ASN A 222 7.16 22.65 -7.06
C ASN A 222 6.60 23.70 -8.04
N THR A 223 7.03 24.94 -7.83
CA THR A 223 6.57 26.11 -8.58
C THR A 223 6.76 25.90 -10.10
N PRO A 224 5.69 26.02 -10.91
CA PRO A 224 5.78 25.84 -12.36
C PRO A 224 6.70 26.87 -13.02
N ALA A 225 7.31 26.49 -14.15
CA ALA A 225 8.09 27.40 -14.97
C ALA A 225 7.24 28.61 -15.39
N GLY A 226 7.83 29.81 -15.33
CA GLY A 226 7.15 31.08 -15.66
C GLY A 226 6.25 31.65 -14.55
N GLN A 227 5.94 30.90 -13.49
CA GLN A 227 5.14 31.44 -12.38
C GLN A 227 5.96 32.47 -11.59
N ALA A 228 5.36 33.64 -11.31
CA ALA A 228 6.05 34.78 -10.70
C ALA A 228 6.59 34.46 -9.29
N ALA A 229 5.79 33.77 -8.47
CA ALA A 229 6.11 33.41 -7.09
C ALA A 229 5.68 31.97 -6.78
N GLY A 230 6.16 31.46 -5.64
CA GLY A 230 5.70 30.22 -5.02
C GLY A 230 5.22 30.54 -3.62
N TYR A 231 5.92 30.07 -2.59
CA TYR A 231 5.58 30.39 -1.21
C TYR A 231 6.16 31.72 -0.73
N VAL A 232 5.35 32.48 -0.01
CA VAL A 232 5.72 33.78 0.56
C VAL A 232 5.28 33.83 2.02
N PHE A 233 6.24 33.84 2.94
CA PHE A 233 5.99 33.93 4.38
C PHE A 233 6.28 35.35 4.87
N ARG A 234 5.26 36.09 5.29
CA ARG A 234 5.40 37.47 5.77
C ARG A 234 5.05 37.56 7.24
N LYS A 235 5.97 38.09 8.05
CA LYS A 235 5.81 38.21 9.51
C LYS A 235 5.45 36.86 10.17
N THR A 236 5.83 35.76 9.54
CA THR A 236 5.53 34.41 10.03
C THR A 236 6.54 34.02 11.10
N ARG A 237 6.09 33.25 12.09
CA ARG A 237 6.90 32.77 13.21
C ARG A 237 7.20 31.27 13.02
N PHE A 238 8.47 30.89 13.10
CA PHE A 238 8.97 29.52 13.02
C PHE A 238 9.61 29.13 14.36
N PRO A 239 8.80 28.83 15.39
CA PRO A 239 9.28 28.49 16.72
C PRO A 239 10.18 27.25 16.77
N ALA A 240 10.88 27.08 17.89
CA ALA A 240 11.64 25.87 18.16
C ALA A 240 10.70 24.70 18.46
N ASN A 241 11.12 23.48 18.16
CA ASN A 241 10.40 22.27 18.52
C ASN A 241 10.84 21.73 19.90
N THR A 242 10.14 20.71 20.39
CA THR A 242 10.38 20.08 21.69
C THR A 242 11.52 19.06 21.72
N GLY A 243 12.25 18.88 20.62
CA GLY A 243 13.24 17.81 20.46
C GLY A 243 14.50 18.27 19.73
N ALA A 244 15.29 17.31 19.25
CA ALA A 244 16.60 17.58 18.63
C ALA A 244 16.53 17.75 17.10
N THR A 245 15.36 17.57 16.47
CA THR A 245 15.24 17.63 15.01
C THR A 245 15.55 19.03 14.49
N GLN A 246 16.51 19.13 13.57
CA GLN A 246 16.82 20.37 12.86
C GLN A 246 16.19 20.41 11.47
N TYR A 247 15.70 21.58 11.06
CA TYR A 247 14.92 21.78 9.84
C TYR A 247 15.62 22.67 8.83
N ALA A 248 15.52 22.31 7.56
CA ALA A 248 15.69 23.31 6.51
C ALA A 248 14.35 24.03 6.26
N LEU A 249 14.44 25.30 5.88
CA LEU A 249 13.32 26.12 5.41
C LEU A 249 12.65 25.51 4.18
N GLY A 250 13.39 24.77 3.36
CA GLY A 250 12.81 23.99 2.28
C GLY A 250 13.80 23.27 1.38
N ARG A 251 13.24 22.49 0.46
CA ARG A 251 13.94 21.76 -0.59
C ARG A 251 13.16 21.79 -1.91
N PRO A 252 13.80 21.72 -3.09
CA PRO A 252 13.18 21.98 -4.38
C PRO A 252 12.54 20.73 -5.00
N TRP A 253 11.27 20.44 -4.67
CA TRP A 253 10.56 19.27 -5.21
C TRP A 253 10.39 19.34 -6.74
N GLN A 254 10.61 18.21 -7.43
CA GLN A 254 10.58 18.08 -8.89
C GLN A 254 11.59 18.98 -9.65
N ASN A 255 12.69 19.33 -8.98
CA ASN A 255 13.86 19.95 -9.59
C ASN A 255 15.01 18.95 -9.57
N SER A 256 14.88 17.89 -10.36
CA SER A 256 15.97 16.96 -10.64
C SER A 256 15.70 16.20 -11.93
N THR A 257 16.73 15.49 -12.42
CA THR A 257 16.80 14.86 -13.75
C THR A 257 15.65 13.90 -14.10
N GLY A 258 14.88 13.43 -13.12
CA GLY A 258 13.69 12.61 -13.32
C GLY A 258 12.38 13.38 -13.58
N SER A 259 12.40 14.72 -13.53
CA SER A 259 11.22 15.58 -13.72
C SER A 259 11.34 16.39 -15.01
N SER A 260 10.27 16.44 -15.80
CA SER A 260 10.21 17.26 -17.02
C SER A 260 8.82 17.89 -17.20
N PRO A 261 8.73 19.23 -17.33
CA PRO A 261 9.80 20.20 -17.14
C PRO A 261 10.26 20.26 -15.67
N LEU A 262 11.48 20.76 -15.43
CA LEU A 262 11.95 21.05 -14.07
C LEU A 262 11.12 22.19 -13.46
N ALA A 263 10.86 22.10 -12.16
CA ALA A 263 10.21 23.17 -11.41
C ALA A 263 11.16 24.36 -11.17
N ASN A 264 10.63 25.57 -11.20
CA ASN A 264 11.35 26.80 -10.84
C ASN A 264 11.09 27.16 -9.38
N ASN A 265 11.52 26.34 -8.43
CA ASN A 265 11.07 26.37 -7.04
C ASN A 265 11.27 27.74 -6.38
N LYS A 266 10.22 28.31 -5.79
CA LYS A 266 10.31 29.63 -5.12
C LYS A 266 9.70 29.60 -3.72
N THR A 267 10.48 30.06 -2.76
CA THR A 267 10.07 30.25 -1.36
C THR A 267 10.78 31.48 -0.80
N VAL A 268 10.03 32.44 -0.27
CA VAL A 268 10.62 33.65 0.34
C VAL A 268 10.08 33.93 1.74
N LEU A 269 10.96 34.40 2.62
CA LEU A 269 10.62 34.84 3.98
C LEU A 269 10.83 36.35 4.09
N ILE A 270 9.85 37.10 4.59
CA ILE A 270 9.89 38.56 4.70
C ILE A 270 9.50 38.98 6.11
N ASN A 271 10.43 39.58 6.84
CA ASN A 271 10.29 40.04 8.23
C ASN A 271 9.82 38.94 9.20
N SER A 272 10.19 37.68 8.93
CA SER A 272 9.78 36.51 9.71
C SER A 272 10.65 36.31 10.97
N ARG A 273 10.15 35.49 11.91
CA ARG A 273 10.87 35.10 13.14
C ARG A 273 11.30 33.65 13.07
N LEU A 274 12.59 33.37 13.21
CA LEU A 274 13.16 32.03 13.17
C LEU A 274 13.67 31.61 14.56
N SER A 275 13.70 30.32 14.82
CA SER A 275 14.34 29.74 16.00
C SER A 275 15.67 29.06 15.62
N ALA A 276 16.42 28.62 16.62
CA ALA A 276 17.67 27.88 16.42
C ALA A 276 17.46 26.45 15.91
N SER A 277 16.22 25.94 15.84
CA SER A 277 15.95 24.63 15.21
C SER A 277 16.02 24.67 13.68
N ILE A 278 16.15 25.86 13.10
CA ILE A 278 16.44 26.04 11.68
C ILE A 278 17.95 25.89 11.46
N ARG A 279 18.31 25.00 10.54
CA ARG A 279 19.71 24.74 10.16
C ARG A 279 20.39 26.04 9.71
N PRO A 280 21.66 26.27 10.07
CA PRO A 280 22.41 27.44 9.62
C PRO A 280 22.50 27.58 8.09
N GLU A 281 22.51 26.46 7.35
CA GLU A 281 22.48 26.42 5.89
C GLU A 281 21.17 26.96 5.31
N GLY A 282 20.10 26.93 6.10
CA GLY A 282 18.76 27.42 5.78
C GLY A 282 18.01 26.52 4.80
N TRP A 283 18.61 26.16 3.67
CA TRP A 283 17.97 25.42 2.57
C TRP A 283 18.83 24.22 2.17
N VAL A 284 18.22 23.23 1.52
CA VAL A 284 18.95 22.09 0.97
C VAL A 284 18.53 21.81 -0.47
N THR A 285 19.39 21.14 -1.23
CA THR A 285 19.02 20.57 -2.54
C THR A 285 18.10 19.36 -2.36
N TRP A 286 17.42 18.97 -3.43
CA TRP A 286 16.56 17.79 -3.42
C TRP A 286 17.38 16.51 -3.52
N ASP A 287 18.32 16.50 -4.47
CA ASP A 287 19.30 15.45 -4.71
C ASP A 287 20.55 16.03 -5.41
N ALA A 288 21.46 15.15 -5.87
CA ALA A 288 22.68 15.56 -6.57
C ALA A 288 22.43 16.17 -7.97
N GLY A 289 21.24 15.97 -8.55
CA GLY A 289 20.85 16.46 -9.87
C GLY A 289 20.02 17.75 -9.83
N THR A 290 19.93 18.40 -8.67
CA THR A 290 19.22 19.68 -8.52
C THR A 290 19.88 20.81 -9.32
N ASP A 291 19.10 21.47 -10.18
CA ASP A 291 19.51 22.67 -10.89
C ASP A 291 19.16 23.92 -10.06
N VAL A 292 20.15 24.38 -9.30
CA VAL A 292 20.02 25.55 -8.42
C VAL A 292 19.79 26.86 -9.16
N SER A 293 20.05 26.92 -10.48
CA SER A 293 19.81 28.14 -11.28
C SER A 293 18.32 28.45 -11.46
N LEU A 294 17.46 27.44 -11.32
CA LEU A 294 16.00 27.56 -11.41
C LEU A 294 15.34 27.92 -10.07
N ILE A 295 16.11 28.00 -8.98
CA ILE A 295 15.60 28.20 -7.63
C ILE A 295 15.59 29.69 -7.25
N THR A 296 14.51 30.13 -6.60
CA THR A 296 14.42 31.43 -5.94
C THR A 296 14.02 31.24 -4.48
N TYR A 297 15.01 30.87 -3.67
CA TYR A 297 14.88 30.79 -2.22
C TYR A 297 15.53 32.01 -1.59
N GLY A 298 14.78 32.76 -0.78
CA GLY A 298 15.31 34.01 -0.25
C GLY A 298 14.71 34.51 1.04
N GLU A 299 15.46 35.39 1.71
CA GLU A 299 15.09 35.97 2.99
C GLU A 299 15.24 37.49 2.96
N PHE A 300 14.32 38.20 3.62
CA PHE A 300 14.39 39.63 3.89
C PHE A 300 14.20 39.89 5.38
N ARG A 301 15.25 40.37 6.05
CA ARG A 301 15.21 40.82 7.46
C ARG A 301 14.57 39.79 8.41
N SER A 302 14.85 38.49 8.21
CA SER A 302 14.56 37.44 9.19
C SER A 302 15.24 37.76 10.52
N ARG A 303 14.54 37.55 11.64
CA ARG A 303 15.05 37.81 13.00
C ARG A 303 14.83 36.59 13.89
N TYR A 304 15.65 36.42 14.91
CA TYR A 304 15.33 35.51 16.00
C TYR A 304 14.17 36.05 16.84
N PHE A 305 13.55 35.20 17.66
CA PHE A 305 12.47 35.63 18.57
C PHE A 305 12.92 36.71 19.56
N GLY A 306 14.20 36.73 19.94
CA GLY A 306 14.81 37.82 20.73
C GLY A 306 15.07 39.12 19.97
N GLY A 307 14.66 39.22 18.69
CA GLY A 307 14.71 40.44 17.89
C GLY A 307 16.00 40.65 17.09
N GLN A 308 17.08 39.94 17.37
CA GLN A 308 18.33 39.98 16.61
C GLN A 308 18.13 39.53 15.17
N LEU A 309 18.87 40.10 14.20
CA LEU A 309 18.88 39.59 12.82
C LEU A 309 19.49 38.18 12.80
N VAL A 310 18.91 37.31 11.97
CA VAL A 310 19.45 35.96 11.76
C VAL A 310 20.72 36.07 10.91
N PRO A 311 21.87 35.53 11.36
CA PRO A 311 23.08 35.50 10.54
C PRO A 311 22.87 34.66 9.28
N VAL A 312 23.33 35.16 8.14
CA VAL A 312 23.14 34.53 6.84
C VAL A 312 24.45 34.06 6.18
N ALA A 313 25.59 34.25 6.85
CA ALA A 313 26.91 33.88 6.32
C ALA A 313 27.08 32.36 6.09
N GLN A 314 26.31 31.52 6.79
CA GLN A 314 26.33 30.06 6.63
C GLN A 314 25.26 29.55 5.67
N ARG A 315 24.41 30.44 5.11
CA ARG A 315 23.39 30.01 4.15
C ARG A 315 24.05 29.43 2.90
N VAL A 316 23.36 28.47 2.29
CA VAL A 316 23.78 27.95 0.98
C VAL A 316 23.97 29.09 -0.02
N ALA A 317 25.06 29.03 -0.79
CA ALA A 317 25.53 30.13 -1.64
C ALA A 317 24.53 30.52 -2.76
N TRP A 318 23.65 29.60 -3.15
CA TRP A 318 22.62 29.82 -4.16
C TRP A 318 21.31 30.42 -3.60
N SER A 319 21.19 30.61 -2.28
CA SER A 319 20.07 31.35 -1.68
C SER A 319 20.27 32.86 -1.79
N LYS A 320 19.18 33.62 -1.72
CA LYS A 320 19.18 35.08 -1.93
C LYS A 320 18.87 35.84 -0.64
N GLN A 321 19.61 36.92 -0.41
CA GLN A 321 19.20 37.95 0.55
C GLN A 321 18.53 39.07 -0.24
N LEU A 322 17.25 39.28 0.00
CA LEU A 322 16.45 40.26 -0.74
C LEU A 322 16.80 41.68 -0.29
N ALA A 323 16.75 42.63 -1.22
CA ALA A 323 16.77 44.05 -0.95
C ALA A 323 15.36 44.57 -0.61
N VAL A 324 15.26 45.80 -0.12
CA VAL A 324 13.97 46.45 0.18
C VAL A 324 13.09 46.51 -1.07
N ALA A 325 13.67 46.89 -2.22
CA ALA A 325 12.94 47.02 -3.49
C ALA A 325 12.34 45.68 -3.96
N ASP A 326 13.03 44.56 -3.74
CA ASP A 326 12.56 43.23 -4.12
C ASP A 326 11.25 42.85 -3.40
N THR A 327 11.01 43.41 -2.20
CA THR A 327 9.81 43.09 -1.42
C THR A 327 8.50 43.57 -2.07
N ALA A 328 8.57 44.53 -3.00
CA ALA A 328 7.41 45.03 -3.73
C ALA A 328 6.76 43.96 -4.64
N ALA A 329 7.56 43.01 -5.14
CA ALA A 329 7.07 41.89 -5.94
C ALA A 329 6.20 40.90 -5.14
N TYR A 330 6.30 40.94 -3.81
CA TYR A 330 5.62 40.01 -2.90
C TYR A 330 4.46 40.66 -2.12
N LEU A 331 3.98 41.82 -2.57
CA LEU A 331 2.76 42.44 -2.06
C LEU A 331 1.53 41.66 -2.53
N THR A 332 0.47 41.64 -1.71
CA THR A 332 -0.76 40.92 -2.07
C THR A 332 -1.38 41.45 -3.36
N SER A 333 -1.40 42.77 -3.54
CA SER A 333 -1.88 43.42 -4.77
C SER A 333 -1.11 43.00 -6.01
N THR A 334 0.21 42.82 -5.90
CA THR A 334 1.07 42.34 -6.99
C THR A 334 0.82 40.87 -7.30
N LEU A 335 0.77 40.02 -6.27
CA LEU A 335 0.67 38.57 -6.43
C LEU A 335 -0.73 38.10 -6.83
N PHE A 336 -1.77 38.76 -6.33
CA PHE A 336 -3.16 38.35 -6.54
C PHE A 336 -3.92 39.22 -7.53
N GLY A 337 -3.32 40.31 -8.02
CA GLY A 337 -3.92 41.22 -8.99
C GLY A 337 -5.22 41.81 -8.45
N THR A 338 -6.32 41.57 -9.16
CA THR A 338 -7.66 42.07 -8.80
C THR A 338 -8.32 41.30 -7.66
N TRP A 339 -7.81 40.12 -7.28
CA TRP A 339 -8.37 39.37 -6.17
C TRP A 339 -7.90 39.93 -4.82
N ASN A 340 -8.86 40.43 -4.02
CA ASN A 340 -8.60 40.96 -2.70
C ASN A 340 -9.13 40.00 -1.61
N PRO A 341 -8.28 39.18 -0.97
CA PRO A 341 -8.73 38.28 0.09
C PRO A 341 -9.19 39.01 1.36
N ALA A 342 -8.81 40.27 1.57
CA ALA A 342 -9.27 41.06 2.72
C ALA A 342 -10.75 41.50 2.58
N ALA A 343 -11.31 41.47 1.36
CA ALA A 343 -12.71 41.78 1.11
C ALA A 343 -13.65 40.60 1.42
N ILE A 344 -13.11 39.41 1.69
CA ILE A 344 -13.90 38.23 2.08
C ILE A 344 -14.57 38.51 3.44
N ALA A 345 -15.86 38.18 3.56
CA ALA A 345 -16.60 38.36 4.80
C ALA A 345 -15.86 37.68 5.97
N GLY A 346 -15.63 38.42 7.06
CA GLY A 346 -14.88 37.96 8.22
C GLY A 346 -13.35 38.06 8.11
N PHE A 347 -12.76 38.49 6.98
CA PHE A 347 -11.31 38.69 6.84
C PHE A 347 -10.83 40.11 7.19
N GLY A 348 -11.70 41.12 7.04
CA GLY A 348 -11.37 42.53 7.33
C GLY A 348 -11.51 42.95 8.80
N THR A 349 -12.17 42.15 9.63
CA THR A 349 -12.37 42.46 11.06
C THR A 349 -11.07 42.32 11.83
N ALA A 350 -10.74 43.23 12.75
CA ALA A 350 -9.56 43.05 13.62
C ALA A 350 -9.74 41.76 14.43
N THR A 351 -8.76 40.87 14.40
CA THR A 351 -8.74 39.69 15.28
C THR A 351 -8.52 40.19 16.70
N ALA A 352 -9.56 40.16 17.53
CA ALA A 352 -9.38 40.13 18.98
C ALA A 352 -8.42 38.98 19.29
N GLN A 353 -7.52 39.17 20.26
CA GLN A 353 -6.44 38.25 20.68
C GLN A 353 -6.68 36.77 20.29
N PRO A 354 -5.68 36.08 19.69
CA PRO A 354 -5.88 34.71 19.21
C PRO A 354 -6.37 33.80 20.35
N ALA A 355 -7.30 32.90 20.06
CA ALA A 355 -7.84 31.98 21.06
C ALA A 355 -6.76 31.04 21.59
N ILE A 356 -6.87 30.63 22.85
CA ILE A 356 -6.02 29.60 23.43
C ILE A 356 -6.27 28.29 22.68
N ALA A 357 -5.23 27.74 22.06
CA ALA A 357 -5.32 26.47 21.33
C ALA A 357 -4.04 25.66 21.53
N VAL A 358 -4.15 24.62 22.34
CA VAL A 358 -3.07 23.67 22.61
C VAL A 358 -2.95 22.68 21.45
N ALA A 359 -1.73 22.35 21.07
CA ALA A 359 -1.38 21.42 20.00
C ALA A 359 -0.35 20.40 20.50
N ASN A 360 -0.25 19.28 19.79
CA ASN A 360 0.80 18.27 19.96
C ASN A 360 1.01 17.79 21.40
N LEU A 361 -0.08 17.62 22.15
CA LEU A 361 0.00 16.93 23.44
C LEU A 361 0.50 15.50 23.19
N LYS A 362 1.60 15.14 23.84
CA LYS A 362 2.20 13.81 23.79
C LYS A 362 2.68 13.37 25.16
N VAL A 363 2.71 12.06 25.38
CA VAL A 363 3.30 11.44 26.55
C VAL A 363 4.35 10.43 26.11
N GLU A 364 5.56 10.58 26.64
CA GLU A 364 6.68 9.67 26.43
C GLU A 364 6.96 8.93 27.73
N LYS A 365 6.84 7.59 27.69
CA LYS A 365 7.06 6.74 28.86
C LYS A 365 8.55 6.45 29.04
N GLY A 366 9.14 6.90 30.14
CA GLY A 366 10.46 6.49 30.60
C GLY A 366 10.41 5.25 31.49
N ALA A 367 11.52 4.92 32.14
CA ALA A 367 11.60 3.77 33.05
C ALA A 367 10.78 3.96 34.34
N THR A 368 10.84 5.17 34.92
CA THR A 368 10.16 5.52 36.18
C THR A 368 9.28 6.76 36.07
N THR A 369 9.56 7.63 35.10
CA THR A 369 8.82 8.88 34.86
C THR A 369 8.25 8.91 33.45
N SER A 370 7.06 9.48 33.30
CA SER A 370 6.47 9.87 32.02
C SER A 370 6.72 11.35 31.79
N THR A 371 7.16 11.70 30.58
CA THR A 371 7.30 13.08 30.12
C THR A 371 6.06 13.47 29.34
N ILE A 372 5.33 14.49 29.80
CA ILE A 372 4.15 15.02 29.13
C ILE A 372 4.52 16.38 28.54
N SER A 373 4.37 16.54 27.23
CA SER A 373 4.73 17.79 26.54
C SER A 373 3.68 18.21 25.52
N TRP A 374 3.59 19.51 25.27
CA TRP A 374 2.67 20.13 24.33
C TRP A 374 3.23 21.47 23.86
N ASN A 375 2.58 22.06 22.84
CA ASN A 375 2.81 23.44 22.46
C ASN A 375 1.52 24.24 22.36
N THR A 376 1.63 25.57 22.33
CA THR A 376 0.50 26.45 21.97
C THR A 376 0.58 26.87 20.51
N SER A 377 -0.57 27.01 19.86
CA SER A 377 -0.67 27.38 18.44
C SER A 377 -0.29 28.84 18.23
N TRP A 378 -0.75 29.73 19.11
CA TRP A 378 -0.36 31.13 19.12
C TRP A 378 0.36 31.46 20.43
N PRO A 379 1.63 31.91 20.36
CA PRO A 379 2.38 32.32 21.55
C PRO A 379 1.66 33.46 22.29
N GLN A 380 1.40 33.29 23.59
CA GLN A 380 0.82 34.31 24.45
C GLN A 380 1.40 34.17 25.86
N ALA A 381 1.81 35.29 26.46
CA ALA A 381 2.19 35.31 27.87
C ALA A 381 0.97 35.05 28.78
N GLN A 382 1.24 34.55 29.98
CA GLN A 382 0.26 34.36 31.07
C GLN A 382 -0.86 33.37 30.78
N ILE A 383 -0.66 32.42 29.85
CA ILE A 383 -1.49 31.22 29.82
C ILE A 383 -1.02 30.29 30.92
N THR A 384 -1.90 29.90 31.83
CA THR A 384 -1.67 28.84 32.81
C THR A 384 -2.11 27.51 32.21
N TYR A 385 -1.22 26.53 32.24
CA TYR A 385 -1.45 25.17 31.78
C TYR A 385 -1.47 24.25 33.00
N GLU A 386 -2.61 23.62 33.22
CA GLU A 386 -2.82 22.65 34.28
C GLU A 386 -2.84 21.25 33.65
N LEU A 387 -1.95 20.37 34.13
CA LEU A 387 -1.89 18.98 33.71
C LEU A 387 -2.75 18.13 34.64
N PHE A 388 -3.71 17.42 34.04
CA PHE A 388 -4.58 16.49 34.73
C PHE A 388 -4.26 15.06 34.34
N ARG A 389 -4.30 14.15 35.31
CA ARG A 389 -4.20 12.70 35.16
C ARG A 389 -5.51 12.05 35.56
N SER A 390 -5.95 11.07 34.78
CA SER A 390 -7.04 10.15 35.13
C SER A 390 -6.61 8.70 34.97
N VAL A 391 -7.17 7.79 35.78
CA VAL A 391 -6.96 6.33 35.67
C VAL A 391 -8.09 5.63 34.92
N ASP A 392 -9.25 6.26 34.81
CA ASP A 392 -10.51 5.69 34.31
C ASP A 392 -11.21 6.56 33.26
N ARG A 393 -10.63 7.72 32.90
CA ARG A 393 -11.20 8.78 32.05
C ARG A 393 -12.43 9.50 32.63
N ALA A 394 -12.80 9.23 33.88
CA ALA A 394 -13.91 9.88 34.56
C ALA A 394 -13.40 10.86 35.62
N ALA A 395 -12.63 10.38 36.60
CA ALA A 395 -12.07 11.21 37.66
C ALA A 395 -10.66 11.66 37.27
N ALA A 396 -10.43 12.98 37.30
CA ALA A 396 -9.14 13.57 36.97
C ALA A 396 -8.54 14.32 38.17
N THR A 397 -7.26 14.12 38.41
CA THR A 397 -6.48 14.81 39.44
C THR A 397 -5.46 15.72 38.78
N LYS A 398 -5.36 16.97 39.24
CA LYS A 398 -4.29 17.88 38.82
C LYS A 398 -2.95 17.37 39.36
N VAL A 399 -2.00 17.09 38.48
CA VAL A 399 -0.68 16.54 38.84
C VAL A 399 0.45 17.55 38.62
N GLY A 400 0.19 18.65 37.94
CA GLY A 400 1.15 19.75 37.80
C GLY A 400 0.55 20.95 37.10
N GLU A 401 1.28 22.06 37.14
CA GLU A 401 0.93 23.27 36.41
C GLU A 401 2.18 24.09 36.06
N LEU A 402 2.04 24.96 35.06
CA LEU A 402 3.01 25.99 34.73
C LEU A 402 2.31 27.16 34.06
N THR A 403 2.94 28.33 34.05
CA THR A 403 2.41 29.52 33.36
C THR A 403 3.42 30.02 32.32
N ALA A 404 2.95 30.35 31.11
CA ALA A 404 3.78 30.94 30.07
C ALA A 404 4.35 32.28 30.53
N ALA A 405 5.67 32.34 30.68
CA ALA A 405 6.36 33.54 31.15
C ALA A 405 6.32 34.68 30.11
N THR A 406 6.44 34.35 28.82
CA THR A 406 6.48 35.33 27.73
C THR A 406 5.57 34.92 26.58
N ASP A 407 5.37 35.84 25.63
CA ASP A 407 4.68 35.59 24.36
C ASP A 407 5.62 34.99 23.28
N THR A 408 6.79 34.48 23.69
CA THR A 408 7.71 33.74 22.82
C THR A 408 7.87 32.29 23.27
N THR A 409 7.49 31.95 24.50
CA THR A 409 7.43 30.58 24.99
C THR A 409 6.26 29.84 24.33
N VAL A 410 6.58 28.77 23.59
CA VAL A 410 5.57 27.96 22.90
C VAL A 410 5.48 26.53 23.38
N ASN A 411 6.57 25.99 23.93
CA ASN A 411 6.71 24.58 24.28
C ASN A 411 6.70 24.44 25.79
N PHE A 412 6.01 23.42 26.26
CA PHE A 412 5.79 23.18 27.67
C PHE A 412 5.93 21.69 27.96
N GLN A 413 6.41 21.39 29.16
CA GLN A 413 6.63 20.03 29.60
C GLN A 413 6.44 19.94 31.11
N LEU A 414 5.83 18.85 31.54
CA LEU A 414 5.78 18.40 32.93
C LEU A 414 6.11 16.91 32.96
N THR A 415 6.40 16.40 34.15
CA THR A 415 6.64 14.98 34.38
C THR A 415 5.68 14.44 35.43
N ASP A 416 5.41 13.14 35.36
CA ASP A 416 4.65 12.41 36.37
C ASP A 416 5.22 10.98 36.48
N ALA A 417 4.87 10.23 37.52
CA ALA A 417 5.26 8.83 37.63
C ALA A 417 4.66 8.00 36.49
N VAL A 418 5.35 6.94 36.05
CA VAL A 418 4.75 5.95 35.15
C VAL A 418 3.55 5.26 35.83
N PRO A 419 2.53 4.82 35.07
CA PRO A 419 1.44 4.04 35.65
C PRO A 419 1.98 2.78 36.33
N PRO A 420 1.45 2.39 37.50
CA PRO A 420 1.73 1.08 38.09
C PRO A 420 1.54 -0.05 37.07
N LEU A 421 2.29 -1.14 37.23
CA LEU A 421 2.16 -2.32 36.38
C LEU A 421 0.70 -2.78 36.31
N GLY A 422 0.21 -3.10 35.10
CA GLY A 422 -1.17 -3.50 34.88
C GLY A 422 -2.17 -2.34 34.79
N SER A 423 -1.73 -1.09 34.84
CA SER A 423 -2.59 0.09 34.75
C SER A 423 -2.24 1.03 33.59
N ALA A 424 -3.06 2.07 33.39
CA ALA A 424 -2.83 3.11 32.41
C ALA A 424 -3.23 4.47 32.99
N TYR A 425 -2.53 5.52 32.55
CA TYR A 425 -2.89 6.90 32.84
C TYR A 425 -3.34 7.60 31.56
N TYR A 426 -4.28 8.52 31.73
CA TYR A 426 -4.82 9.40 30.71
C TYR A 426 -4.51 10.84 31.12
N TYR A 427 -3.81 11.57 30.27
CA TYR A 427 -3.42 12.95 30.53
C TYR A 427 -4.16 13.90 29.60
N PHE A 428 -4.62 15.02 30.13
CA PHE A 428 -5.09 16.15 29.34
C PHE A 428 -4.61 17.46 29.96
N VAL A 429 -4.55 18.51 29.14
CA VAL A 429 -4.12 19.84 29.57
C VAL A 429 -5.30 20.78 29.51
N ARG A 430 -5.53 21.51 30.60
CA ARG A 430 -6.42 22.68 30.62
C ARG A 430 -5.56 23.93 30.55
N ALA A 431 -5.71 24.71 29.49
CA ALA A 431 -5.03 25.97 29.28
C ALA A 431 -6.00 27.13 29.47
N ALA A 432 -5.69 28.05 30.39
CA ALA A 432 -6.56 29.15 30.75
C ALA A 432 -5.80 30.46 30.89
N LYS A 433 -6.47 31.58 30.56
CA LYS A 433 -5.98 32.94 30.76
C LYS A 433 -7.17 33.84 31.07
N THR A 434 -7.00 34.76 32.01
CA THR A 434 -8.05 35.73 32.39
C THR A 434 -8.58 36.47 31.17
N GLY A 435 -9.91 36.51 31.03
CA GLY A 435 -10.59 37.18 29.91
C GLY A 435 -10.64 36.39 28.61
N GLN A 436 -10.20 35.12 28.59
CA GLN A 436 -10.33 34.22 27.45
C GLN A 436 -11.03 32.92 27.83
N THR A 437 -11.67 32.28 26.85
CA THR A 437 -12.23 30.94 27.02
C THR A 437 -11.08 29.94 27.17
N ALA A 438 -11.14 29.10 28.21
CA ALA A 438 -10.15 28.05 28.42
C ALA A 438 -10.25 26.96 27.34
N HIS A 439 -9.13 26.34 27.02
CA HIS A 439 -9.07 25.19 26.12
C HIS A 439 -8.68 23.94 26.90
N VAL A 440 -9.42 22.86 26.70
CA VAL A 440 -9.15 21.54 27.28
C VAL A 440 -8.83 20.59 26.12
N THR A 441 -7.68 19.94 26.16
CA THR A 441 -7.28 19.00 25.10
C THR A 441 -8.04 17.68 25.20
N ASP A 442 -8.01 16.92 24.11
CA ASP A 442 -8.22 15.46 24.17
C ASP A 442 -7.18 14.81 25.10
N SER A 443 -7.50 13.61 25.59
CA SER A 443 -6.60 12.86 26.46
C SER A 443 -5.58 12.03 25.66
N VAL A 444 -4.32 12.00 26.11
CA VAL A 444 -3.31 11.03 25.66
C VAL A 444 -3.13 9.92 26.69
N ARG A 445 -2.89 8.69 26.22
CA ARG A 445 -2.76 7.50 27.08
C ARG A 445 -1.31 7.05 27.18
N VAL A 446 -0.87 6.72 28.39
CA VAL A 446 0.33 5.92 28.64
C VAL A 446 -0.05 4.68 29.43
N SER A 447 0.57 3.55 29.12
CA SER A 447 0.20 2.26 29.73
C SER A 447 1.40 1.48 30.23
N SER A 448 1.16 0.76 31.32
CA SER A 448 2.02 -0.29 31.85
C SER A 448 1.27 -1.63 31.88
N VAL A 449 0.23 -1.79 31.05
CA VAL A 449 -0.44 -3.07 30.84
C VAL A 449 0.43 -3.91 29.91
N PRO A 450 0.82 -5.13 30.31
CA PRO A 450 1.54 -6.04 29.43
C PRO A 450 0.73 -6.35 28.18
N THR A 451 1.33 -6.29 27.00
CA THR A 451 0.66 -6.56 25.72
C THR A 451 1.52 -7.43 24.82
N LEU A 452 0.86 -8.25 24.01
CA LEU A 452 1.48 -9.06 22.96
C LEU A 452 0.79 -8.74 21.63
N THR A 453 1.57 -8.68 20.56
CA THR A 453 1.07 -8.45 19.20
C THR A 453 1.67 -9.48 18.26
N VAL A 454 0.82 -10.10 17.44
CA VAL A 454 1.22 -11.00 16.35
C VAL A 454 0.85 -10.34 15.03
N THR A 455 1.80 -10.27 14.10
CA THR A 455 1.59 -9.75 12.74
C THR A 455 2.09 -10.75 11.70
N GLY A 456 1.39 -10.82 10.57
CA GLY A 456 1.63 -11.83 9.52
C GLY A 456 0.64 -13.00 9.58
N SER A 457 0.43 -13.65 8.45
CA SER A 457 -0.46 -14.80 8.28
C SER A 457 0.29 -16.00 7.73
N LEU A 458 -0.04 -17.20 8.20
CA LEU A 458 0.53 -18.45 7.72
C LEU A 458 -0.40 -19.10 6.69
N GLY A 459 0.17 -19.57 5.58
CA GLY A 459 -0.52 -20.41 4.62
C GLY A 459 -0.56 -21.88 5.05
N THR A 460 -1.25 -22.72 4.28
CA THR A 460 -1.36 -24.15 4.57
C THR A 460 -0.01 -24.88 4.43
N PHE A 461 0.34 -25.70 5.41
CA PHE A 461 1.57 -26.49 5.42
C PHE A 461 1.37 -27.85 4.76
N THR A 462 2.34 -28.32 3.98
CA THR A 462 2.36 -29.70 3.46
C THR A 462 3.65 -30.38 3.87
N GLN A 463 3.54 -31.46 4.63
CA GLN A 463 4.66 -32.31 5.04
C GLN A 463 4.62 -33.61 4.23
N TYR A 464 5.73 -33.90 3.54
CA TYR A 464 5.92 -35.11 2.75
C TYR A 464 6.74 -36.15 3.53
N ALA A 465 6.79 -37.39 3.04
CA ALA A 465 7.62 -38.43 3.62
C ALA A 465 9.12 -38.03 3.61
N GLY A 466 9.80 -38.20 4.74
CA GLY A 466 11.25 -37.99 4.87
C GLY A 466 11.68 -36.71 5.58
N GLY A 467 10.75 -35.87 6.06
CA GLY A 467 11.11 -34.71 6.86
C GLY A 467 9.95 -33.77 7.18
N PRO A 468 10.23 -32.66 7.87
CA PRO A 468 9.24 -31.62 8.15
C PRO A 468 8.84 -30.86 6.88
N SER A 469 7.73 -30.13 6.93
CA SER A 469 7.32 -29.20 5.87
C SER A 469 8.33 -28.05 5.70
N ALA A 470 8.22 -27.33 4.58
CA ALA A 470 8.84 -26.02 4.46
C ALA A 470 8.37 -25.10 5.60
N ALA A 471 9.30 -24.32 6.15
CA ALA A 471 9.01 -23.37 7.21
C ALA A 471 8.36 -22.09 6.65
N GLN A 472 7.43 -21.54 7.41
CA GLN A 472 6.84 -20.21 7.19
C GLN A 472 7.06 -19.38 8.46
N SER A 473 6.86 -18.07 8.43
CA SER A 473 7.06 -17.22 9.61
C SER A 473 6.01 -16.13 9.77
N TYR A 474 5.83 -15.72 11.02
CA TYR A 474 5.10 -14.51 11.42
C TYR A 474 5.98 -13.71 12.40
N THR A 475 5.55 -12.52 12.79
CA THR A 475 6.27 -11.66 13.74
C THR A 475 5.51 -11.56 15.05
N LEU A 476 6.24 -11.67 16.16
CA LEU A 476 5.74 -11.49 17.52
C LEU A 476 6.45 -10.30 18.17
N ALA A 477 5.70 -9.44 18.85
CA ALA A 477 6.23 -8.34 19.65
C ALA A 477 5.47 -8.24 20.97
N GLY A 478 6.05 -7.55 21.96
CA GLY A 478 5.36 -7.27 23.21
C GLY A 478 5.95 -6.11 24.00
N GLU A 479 5.12 -5.48 24.82
CA GLU A 479 5.47 -4.30 25.62
C GLU A 479 5.00 -4.47 27.06
N ASN A 480 5.69 -3.81 27.99
CA ASN A 480 5.43 -3.84 29.43
C ASN A 480 5.44 -5.25 30.03
N LEU A 481 6.19 -6.17 29.43
CA LEU A 481 6.27 -7.57 29.86
C LEU A 481 7.11 -7.69 31.13
N THR A 482 6.67 -8.53 32.06
CA THR A 482 7.42 -8.82 33.31
C THR A 482 7.88 -10.25 33.41
N ALA A 483 7.54 -11.08 32.42
CA ALA A 483 7.93 -12.47 32.32
C ALA A 483 8.22 -12.81 30.86
N PRO A 484 8.97 -13.90 30.59
CA PRO A 484 9.13 -14.42 29.25
C PRO A 484 7.79 -14.68 28.54
N VAL A 485 7.80 -14.58 27.22
CA VAL A 485 6.67 -14.99 26.37
C VAL A 485 6.84 -16.47 26.05
N ILE A 486 5.84 -17.27 26.44
CA ILE A 486 5.77 -18.70 26.15
C ILE A 486 4.95 -18.91 24.89
N ILE A 487 5.56 -19.59 23.92
CA ILE A 487 5.01 -19.86 22.59
C ILE A 487 4.77 -21.36 22.47
N THR A 488 3.51 -21.75 22.40
CA THR A 488 3.09 -23.16 22.41
C THR A 488 2.40 -23.51 21.10
N PRO A 489 3.04 -24.25 20.18
CA PRO A 489 2.37 -24.75 18.99
C PRO A 489 1.36 -25.86 19.32
N PRO A 490 0.35 -26.11 18.47
CA PRO A 490 -0.49 -27.29 18.59
C PRO A 490 0.29 -28.56 18.19
N ALA A 491 -0.26 -29.73 18.53
CA ALA A 491 0.36 -31.01 18.20
C ALA A 491 0.65 -31.15 16.69
N GLY A 492 1.81 -31.70 16.35
CA GLY A 492 2.29 -31.84 14.98
C GLY A 492 3.01 -30.61 14.41
N TYR A 493 2.94 -29.46 15.09
CA TYR A 493 3.68 -28.26 14.71
C TYR A 493 4.88 -27.99 15.60
N GLU A 494 5.88 -27.35 15.01
CA GLU A 494 7.08 -26.88 15.69
C GLU A 494 7.30 -25.40 15.42
N VAL A 495 7.86 -24.70 16.40
CA VAL A 495 8.21 -23.27 16.31
C VAL A 495 9.68 -23.02 16.60
N SER A 496 10.25 -21.97 16.03
CA SER A 496 11.66 -21.61 16.21
C SER A 496 11.89 -20.10 16.14
N ALA A 497 12.79 -19.58 16.98
CA ALA A 497 13.23 -18.19 16.94
C ALA A 497 14.45 -17.96 16.02
N ASN A 498 15.17 -19.03 15.64
CA ASN A 498 16.42 -18.96 14.89
C ASN A 498 16.42 -19.81 13.60
N GLY A 499 15.34 -20.57 13.35
CA GLY A 499 15.20 -21.46 12.21
C GLY A 499 15.96 -22.79 12.33
N THR A 500 16.71 -23.02 13.40
CA THR A 500 17.56 -24.20 13.59
C THR A 500 17.14 -25.05 14.79
N THR A 501 16.78 -24.42 15.90
CA THR A 501 16.29 -25.09 17.12
C THR A 501 14.77 -25.04 17.14
N TRP A 502 14.12 -26.20 17.16
CA TRP A 502 12.67 -26.34 17.02
C TRP A 502 12.02 -26.80 18.33
N SER A 503 10.99 -26.07 18.76
CA SER A 503 10.23 -26.28 20.01
C SER A 503 8.85 -26.85 19.69
N THR A 504 8.30 -27.67 20.59
CA THR A 504 7.01 -28.35 20.43
C THR A 504 6.04 -27.94 21.55
N SER A 505 4.83 -28.50 21.56
CA SER A 505 3.91 -28.32 22.69
C SER A 505 4.46 -28.90 24.01
N ALA A 506 5.33 -29.91 23.95
CA ALA A 506 5.93 -30.56 25.13
C ALA A 506 7.14 -29.78 25.69
N SER A 507 7.83 -29.03 24.84
CA SER A 507 8.90 -28.10 25.23
C SER A 507 8.69 -26.78 24.49
N PRO A 508 7.83 -25.89 25.03
CA PRO A 508 7.47 -24.63 24.38
C PRO A 508 8.66 -23.67 24.24
N LEU A 509 8.61 -22.83 23.21
CA LEU A 509 9.63 -21.79 23.01
C LEU A 509 9.40 -20.65 24.02
N SER A 510 10.46 -20.23 24.70
CA SER A 510 10.42 -19.14 25.68
C SER A 510 11.31 -17.98 25.21
N LEU A 511 10.73 -16.79 25.09
CA LEU A 511 11.44 -15.57 24.69
C LEU A 511 11.44 -14.56 25.84
N ALA A 512 12.63 -14.21 26.33
CA ALA A 512 12.77 -13.23 27.40
C ALA A 512 12.72 -11.79 26.85
N PRO A 513 11.91 -10.89 27.42
CA PRO A 513 11.94 -9.47 27.07
C PRO A 513 13.17 -8.77 27.66
N THR A 514 13.63 -7.71 26.99
CA THR A 514 14.68 -6.81 27.49
C THR A 514 14.04 -5.49 27.93
N ALA A 515 14.23 -5.08 29.19
CA ALA A 515 13.60 -3.89 29.76
C ALA A 515 12.06 -3.84 29.56
N GLY A 516 11.42 -5.00 29.65
CA GLY A 516 9.97 -5.17 29.46
C GLY A 516 9.49 -5.10 28.01
N VAL A 517 10.40 -5.08 27.04
CA VAL A 517 10.09 -5.08 25.61
C VAL A 517 10.59 -6.37 24.96
N LEU A 518 9.69 -7.06 24.25
CA LEU A 518 10.06 -8.07 23.25
C LEU A 518 10.03 -7.37 21.90
N ALA A 519 11.21 -7.10 21.34
CA ALA A 519 11.32 -6.52 20.00
C ALA A 519 10.61 -7.40 18.96
N ALA A 520 10.19 -6.82 17.84
CA ALA A 520 9.55 -7.53 16.73
C ALA A 520 10.44 -8.70 16.26
N THR A 521 10.07 -9.91 16.68
CA THR A 521 10.88 -11.13 16.53
C THR A 521 10.19 -12.06 15.55
N PRO A 522 10.86 -12.45 14.45
CA PRO A 522 10.35 -13.48 13.56
C PRO A 522 10.26 -14.85 14.27
N VAL A 523 9.10 -15.49 14.21
CA VAL A 523 8.87 -16.85 14.69
C VAL A 523 8.63 -17.74 13.48
N SER A 524 9.54 -18.68 13.25
CA SER A 524 9.41 -19.69 12.20
C SER A 524 8.54 -20.85 12.68
N VAL A 525 7.74 -21.41 11.78
CA VAL A 525 6.78 -22.49 12.02
C VAL A 525 6.93 -23.54 10.93
N ARG A 526 6.85 -24.82 11.30
CA ARG A 526 6.74 -25.92 10.34
C ARG A 526 5.82 -27.02 10.87
N LEU A 527 5.24 -27.79 9.96
CA LEU A 527 4.54 -29.04 10.28
C LEU A 527 5.56 -30.18 10.31
N ASN A 528 5.66 -30.87 11.43
CA ASN A 528 6.52 -32.03 11.64
C ASN A 528 5.77 -33.09 12.45
N ALA A 529 4.67 -33.56 11.88
CA ALA A 529 3.78 -34.53 12.51
C ALA A 529 4.33 -35.96 12.42
N ALA A 530 4.05 -36.74 13.46
CA ALA A 530 4.42 -38.15 13.56
C ALA A 530 3.50 -39.09 12.74
N ALA A 531 2.29 -38.64 12.37
CA ALA A 531 1.31 -39.43 11.65
C ALA A 531 0.80 -38.69 10.41
N VAL A 532 0.34 -39.46 9.42
CA VAL A 532 -0.37 -38.94 8.26
C VAL A 532 -1.73 -38.42 8.68
N GLY A 533 -2.13 -37.25 8.20
CA GLY A 533 -3.42 -36.66 8.55
C GLY A 533 -3.51 -35.16 8.31
N SER A 534 -4.68 -34.61 8.64
CA SER A 534 -4.93 -33.16 8.65
C SER A 534 -4.67 -32.60 10.04
N TYR A 535 -3.95 -31.47 10.08
CA TYR A 535 -3.56 -30.76 11.30
C TYR A 535 -4.10 -29.34 11.24
N VAL A 536 -4.96 -28.98 12.19
CA VAL A 536 -5.54 -27.64 12.32
C VAL A 536 -5.44 -27.23 13.77
N GLY A 537 -5.04 -25.98 14.02
CA GLY A 537 -4.94 -25.47 15.38
C GLY A 537 -4.48 -24.02 15.41
N SER A 538 -4.01 -23.61 16.58
CA SER A 538 -3.46 -22.26 16.78
C SER A 538 -2.25 -22.32 17.69
N ILE A 539 -1.22 -21.57 17.33
CA ILE A 539 -0.04 -21.34 18.17
C ILE A 539 -0.42 -20.30 19.22
N SER A 540 -0.33 -20.65 20.50
CA SER A 540 -0.64 -19.76 21.62
C SER A 540 0.60 -18.99 22.06
N HIS A 541 0.41 -17.71 22.42
CA HIS A 541 1.43 -16.84 22.99
C HIS A 541 0.91 -16.28 24.30
N ALA A 542 1.64 -16.53 25.38
CA ALA A 542 1.24 -16.08 26.70
C ALA A 542 2.43 -15.46 27.45
N SER A 543 2.16 -14.41 28.21
CA SER A 543 3.09 -13.83 29.18
C SER A 543 2.27 -13.30 30.36
N THR A 544 2.85 -13.29 31.56
CA THR A 544 2.15 -12.88 32.78
C THR A 544 1.56 -11.47 32.64
N GLY A 545 0.25 -11.36 32.87
CA GLY A 545 -0.48 -10.08 32.79
C GLY A 545 -0.80 -9.59 31.39
N ALA A 546 -0.33 -10.25 30.33
CA ALA A 546 -0.70 -9.95 28.95
C ALA A 546 -1.88 -10.84 28.51
N ALA A 547 -2.82 -10.27 27.76
CA ALA A 547 -3.82 -11.06 27.08
C ALA A 547 -3.14 -12.01 26.08
N ALA A 548 -3.52 -13.28 26.11
CA ALA A 548 -2.96 -14.27 25.18
C ALA A 548 -3.36 -13.95 23.73
N VAL A 549 -2.44 -14.17 22.80
CA VAL A 549 -2.67 -13.99 21.36
C VAL A 549 -2.35 -15.27 20.61
N THR A 550 -3.04 -15.52 19.50
CA THR A 550 -2.94 -16.78 18.75
C THR A 550 -2.62 -16.56 17.28
N ALA A 551 -1.84 -17.47 16.68
CA ALA A 551 -1.63 -17.56 15.24
C ALA A 551 -2.20 -18.88 14.69
N ALA A 552 -3.11 -18.80 13.72
CA ALA A 552 -3.75 -19.99 13.14
C ALA A 552 -2.79 -20.79 12.25
N VAL A 553 -2.90 -22.12 12.29
CA VAL A 553 -2.14 -23.05 11.45
C VAL A 553 -3.05 -24.12 10.86
N THR A 554 -2.83 -24.45 9.59
CA THR A 554 -3.51 -25.54 8.87
C THR A 554 -2.50 -26.31 8.04
N GLY A 555 -2.65 -27.63 7.91
CA GLY A 555 -1.70 -28.42 7.14
C GLY A 555 -2.04 -29.89 7.02
N ILE A 556 -1.33 -30.57 6.13
CA ILE A 556 -1.49 -32.00 5.85
C ILE A 556 -0.12 -32.68 5.89
N ALA A 557 -0.03 -33.77 6.65
CA ALA A 557 1.10 -34.69 6.61
C ALA A 557 0.73 -35.91 5.76
N THR A 558 1.58 -36.27 4.80
CA THR A 558 1.37 -37.39 3.87
C THR A 558 2.57 -38.34 3.86
N ASN A 559 2.30 -39.62 3.61
CA ASN A 559 3.34 -40.63 3.38
C ASN A 559 3.87 -40.60 1.94
N GLN A 560 3.37 -39.70 1.10
CA GLN A 560 3.90 -39.51 -0.24
C GLN A 560 5.25 -38.79 -0.19
N GLN A 561 6.20 -39.29 -0.97
CA GLN A 561 7.44 -38.58 -1.24
C GLN A 561 7.12 -37.29 -1.98
N GLN A 562 7.84 -36.21 -1.64
CA GLN A 562 7.72 -34.97 -2.41
C GLN A 562 8.16 -35.27 -3.85
N LEU A 563 7.24 -35.08 -4.81
CA LEU A 563 7.58 -35.25 -6.21
C LEU A 563 8.49 -34.09 -6.64
N VAL A 564 9.80 -34.33 -6.61
CA VAL A 564 10.80 -33.37 -7.10
C VAL A 564 11.00 -33.59 -8.60
N SER A 565 10.65 -32.59 -9.39
CA SER A 565 10.82 -32.62 -10.85
C SER A 565 12.31 -32.56 -11.23
N VAL A 566 12.79 -33.52 -12.01
CA VAL A 566 14.16 -33.64 -12.54
C VAL A 566 14.19 -33.36 -14.04
N VAL A 567 15.36 -33.11 -14.62
CA VAL A 567 15.50 -33.00 -16.09
C VAL A 567 15.32 -34.40 -16.68
N LEU A 568 14.38 -34.53 -17.62
CA LEU A 568 14.14 -35.78 -18.34
C LEU A 568 14.88 -35.80 -19.67
N GLN A 569 14.86 -34.68 -20.39
CA GLN A 569 15.54 -34.52 -21.67
C GLN A 569 15.89 -33.05 -21.88
N GLN A 570 17.04 -32.78 -22.49
CA GLN A 570 17.50 -31.42 -22.75
C GLN A 570 18.19 -31.32 -24.11
N TRP A 571 17.98 -30.20 -24.78
CA TRP A 571 18.68 -29.75 -25.98
C TRP A 571 19.42 -28.46 -25.62
N PRO A 572 20.75 -28.51 -25.44
CA PRO A 572 21.56 -27.31 -25.17
C PRO A 572 21.74 -26.42 -26.40
N LEU A 573 21.33 -26.91 -27.59
CA LEU A 573 21.37 -26.27 -28.91
C LEU A 573 22.75 -25.68 -29.29
N THR A 574 23.82 -26.22 -28.70
CA THR A 574 25.24 -25.88 -28.95
C THR A 574 25.77 -26.43 -30.27
N THR A 575 25.17 -27.54 -30.72
CA THR A 575 25.39 -28.18 -32.00
C THR A 575 24.04 -28.61 -32.56
N SER A 576 23.90 -28.59 -33.89
CA SER A 576 22.62 -28.82 -34.56
C SER A 576 21.95 -30.12 -34.10
N ALA A 577 20.80 -29.97 -33.43
CA ALA A 577 19.76 -30.98 -33.37
C ALA A 577 20.08 -32.26 -32.53
N ALA A 578 20.98 -32.19 -31.55
CA ALA A 578 21.25 -33.29 -30.63
C ALA A 578 20.75 -33.00 -29.21
N ASP A 579 20.17 -34.00 -28.56
CA ASP A 579 19.91 -33.96 -27.13
C ASP A 579 21.14 -34.32 -26.31
N ASP A 580 21.19 -33.85 -25.07
CA ASP A 580 22.32 -34.08 -24.17
C ASP A 580 22.18 -35.45 -23.47
N ALA A 581 22.98 -36.40 -23.93
CA ALA A 581 22.99 -37.76 -23.41
C ALA A 581 23.46 -37.85 -21.94
N ALA A 582 24.20 -36.87 -21.43
CA ALA A 582 24.71 -36.88 -20.05
C ALA A 582 23.62 -36.54 -19.02
N VAL A 583 22.60 -35.78 -19.43
CA VAL A 583 21.48 -35.35 -18.56
C VAL A 583 20.16 -36.03 -18.90
N ARG A 584 20.07 -36.75 -20.03
CA ARG A 584 18.87 -37.49 -20.44
C ARG A 584 18.56 -38.63 -19.46
N SER A 585 17.33 -38.66 -18.96
CA SER A 585 16.82 -39.75 -18.15
C SER A 585 16.72 -41.04 -18.96
N VAL A 586 17.09 -42.17 -18.34
CA VAL A 586 16.89 -43.51 -18.92
C VAL A 586 15.43 -43.83 -19.26
N ALA A 587 14.48 -43.07 -18.71
CA ALA A 587 13.05 -43.25 -18.94
C ALA A 587 12.52 -42.60 -20.23
N VAL A 588 13.36 -41.89 -20.99
CA VAL A 588 12.98 -41.23 -22.25
C VAL A 588 13.98 -41.56 -23.34
N THR A 589 13.47 -41.80 -24.55
CA THR A 589 14.33 -42.11 -25.70
C THR A 589 14.95 -40.84 -26.27
N ALA A 590 16.13 -40.98 -26.88
CA ALA A 590 16.78 -39.89 -27.59
C ALA A 590 15.85 -39.32 -28.67
N SER A 591 15.90 -38.00 -28.88
CA SER A 591 15.20 -37.37 -29.99
C SER A 591 15.91 -36.09 -30.45
N THR A 592 15.65 -35.76 -31.70
CA THR A 592 16.29 -34.66 -32.42
C THR A 592 15.25 -33.58 -32.71
N PRO A 593 15.50 -32.31 -32.33
CA PRO A 593 14.69 -31.19 -32.76
C PRO A 593 14.73 -31.04 -34.27
N THR A 594 13.61 -30.65 -34.85
CA THR A 594 13.45 -30.47 -36.28
C THR A 594 12.89 -29.07 -36.53
N LEU A 595 13.46 -28.39 -37.52
CA LEU A 595 12.98 -27.09 -37.94
C LEU A 595 11.96 -27.27 -39.07
N LYS A 596 10.79 -26.65 -38.93
CA LYS A 596 9.78 -26.59 -39.98
C LYS A 596 9.66 -25.18 -40.50
N ARG A 597 10.22 -24.94 -41.69
CA ARG A 597 10.29 -23.63 -42.37
C ARG A 597 11.02 -22.55 -41.55
N LEU A 598 11.67 -22.94 -40.45
CA LEU A 598 12.71 -22.19 -39.81
C LEU A 598 14.05 -22.71 -40.32
N PHE A 599 15.01 -21.81 -40.43
CA PHE A 599 16.34 -22.08 -40.95
C PHE A 599 17.35 -21.40 -40.04
N VAL A 600 18.45 -22.09 -39.77
CA VAL A 600 19.50 -21.55 -38.93
C VAL A 600 20.17 -20.36 -39.62
N SER A 601 20.54 -19.33 -38.87
CA SER A 601 21.25 -18.16 -39.39
C SER A 601 22.49 -18.59 -40.17
N ASN A 602 22.68 -18.06 -41.37
CA ASN A 602 23.93 -18.25 -42.11
C ASN A 602 24.96 -17.14 -41.84
N GLY A 603 24.63 -16.17 -40.97
CA GLY A 603 25.51 -15.05 -40.60
C GLY A 603 25.75 -14.01 -41.71
N THR A 604 25.14 -14.16 -42.89
CA THR A 604 25.46 -13.32 -44.07
C THR A 604 24.88 -11.90 -43.95
N THR A 605 23.75 -11.74 -43.26
CA THR A 605 23.11 -10.42 -43.07
C THR A 605 23.61 -9.69 -41.83
N VAL A 606 23.94 -10.43 -40.77
CA VAL A 606 24.46 -9.89 -39.51
C VAL A 606 25.58 -10.80 -39.02
N ALA A 607 26.82 -10.43 -39.28
CA ALA A 607 27.99 -11.27 -39.00
C ALA A 607 28.14 -11.65 -37.51
N THR A 608 27.64 -10.81 -36.60
CA THR A 608 27.66 -11.06 -35.15
C THR A 608 26.57 -12.04 -34.68
N VAL A 609 25.66 -12.46 -35.56
CA VAL A 609 24.61 -13.44 -35.28
C VAL A 609 24.81 -14.68 -36.17
N PRO A 610 25.83 -15.50 -35.89
CA PRO A 610 26.09 -16.75 -36.61
C PRO A 610 25.01 -17.80 -36.34
N ALA A 611 25.13 -18.96 -37.00
CA ALA A 611 24.26 -20.12 -36.80
C ALA A 611 24.06 -20.49 -35.32
N TYR A 612 25.15 -20.43 -34.55
CA TYR A 612 25.15 -20.60 -33.10
C TYR A 612 26.14 -19.62 -32.46
N SER A 613 25.76 -19.01 -31.32
CA SER A 613 26.71 -18.30 -30.46
C SER A 613 26.53 -18.71 -28.99
N ALA A 614 27.63 -18.70 -28.23
CA ALA A 614 27.57 -18.97 -26.79
C ALA A 614 26.69 -17.97 -26.02
N ALA A 615 26.55 -16.74 -26.53
CA ALA A 615 25.74 -15.69 -25.94
C ALA A 615 24.24 -15.81 -26.25
N PHE A 616 23.89 -16.33 -27.43
CA PHE A 616 22.52 -16.23 -27.97
C PHE A 616 21.86 -17.59 -28.27
N GLY A 617 22.63 -18.67 -28.28
CA GLY A 617 22.14 -19.97 -28.73
C GLY A 617 22.04 -20.05 -30.25
N GLN A 618 21.13 -20.90 -30.72
CA GLN A 618 20.78 -21.03 -32.13
C GLN A 618 19.95 -19.83 -32.59
N ALA A 619 20.39 -19.20 -33.68
CA ALA A 619 19.66 -18.11 -34.32
C ALA A 619 18.84 -18.66 -35.48
N LEU A 620 17.54 -18.34 -35.52
CA LEU A 620 16.61 -18.85 -36.53
C LEU A 620 16.02 -17.71 -37.37
N GLY A 621 16.06 -17.90 -38.69
CA GLY A 621 15.32 -17.13 -39.69
C GLY A 621 14.19 -17.96 -40.32
N VAL A 622 13.38 -17.32 -41.15
CA VAL A 622 12.19 -17.93 -41.79
C VAL A 622 12.33 -18.14 -43.30
N THR A 623 13.46 -17.74 -43.88
CA THR A 623 13.79 -17.97 -45.29
C THR A 623 14.79 -19.12 -45.40
N SER A 624 14.79 -19.82 -46.52
CA SER A 624 15.73 -20.94 -46.77
C SER A 624 17.20 -20.54 -46.68
N ASN A 625 17.49 -19.25 -46.82
CA ASN A 625 18.83 -18.72 -46.75
C ASN A 625 19.26 -18.40 -45.31
N GLY A 626 18.36 -18.42 -44.33
CA GLY A 626 18.72 -18.11 -42.93
C GLY A 626 19.20 -16.66 -42.75
N ASP A 627 18.65 -15.72 -43.52
CA ASP A 627 19.06 -14.30 -43.56
C ASP A 627 18.34 -13.40 -42.55
N GLY A 628 17.41 -13.96 -41.77
CA GLY A 628 16.58 -13.20 -40.83
C GLY A 628 15.53 -12.30 -41.48
N SER A 629 15.13 -12.59 -42.73
CA SER A 629 14.09 -11.85 -43.44
C SER A 629 12.68 -12.32 -43.07
N TRP A 630 12.15 -11.80 -41.95
CA TRP A 630 10.76 -12.03 -41.55
C TRP A 630 9.76 -11.15 -42.30
N GLY A 631 8.78 -11.78 -42.96
CA GLY A 631 7.67 -11.11 -43.66
C GLY A 631 6.34 -11.38 -42.96
N THR A 632 5.30 -10.62 -43.27
CA THR A 632 3.96 -10.78 -42.66
C THR A 632 3.41 -12.20 -42.77
N ALA A 633 3.63 -12.87 -43.91
CA ALA A 633 3.24 -14.26 -44.14
C ALA A 633 3.99 -15.29 -43.26
N SER A 634 5.09 -14.90 -42.63
CA SER A 634 5.93 -15.73 -41.75
C SER A 634 5.99 -15.21 -40.30
N GLY A 635 5.05 -14.36 -39.90
CA GLY A 635 4.99 -13.80 -38.54
C GLY A 635 5.85 -12.54 -38.34
N GLY A 636 6.29 -11.90 -39.43
CA GLY A 636 6.99 -10.61 -39.47
C GLY A 636 6.09 -9.38 -39.31
N PRO A 637 6.54 -8.17 -39.66
CA PRO A 637 6.10 -6.88 -39.10
C PRO A 637 4.58 -6.73 -38.91
N GLY A 638 4.15 -6.56 -37.64
CA GLY A 638 2.75 -6.61 -37.19
C GLY A 638 2.28 -8.01 -36.72
N GLY A 639 3.14 -9.02 -36.82
CA GLY A 639 2.78 -10.43 -36.96
C GLY A 639 2.22 -11.13 -35.73
N ASN A 640 1.04 -11.71 -35.91
CA ASN A 640 0.58 -12.84 -35.15
C ASN A 640 1.45 -14.08 -35.43
N LEU A 641 1.48 -15.01 -34.48
CA LEU A 641 2.16 -16.29 -34.66
C LEU A 641 1.59 -17.04 -35.86
N ASN A 642 2.45 -17.76 -36.58
CA ASN A 642 2.05 -18.57 -37.73
C ASN A 642 2.36 -20.05 -37.47
N ARG A 643 1.33 -20.90 -37.55
CA ARG A 643 1.45 -22.35 -37.32
C ARG A 643 2.37 -23.08 -38.32
N ARG A 644 2.78 -22.42 -39.41
CA ARG A 644 3.66 -23.00 -40.45
C ARG A 644 5.15 -22.91 -40.13
N PHE A 645 5.56 -22.10 -39.16
CA PHE A 645 6.96 -21.80 -38.82
C PHE A 645 7.21 -22.17 -37.36
N TYR A 646 7.95 -23.25 -37.13
CA TYR A 646 8.21 -23.72 -35.78
C TYR A 646 9.45 -24.60 -35.69
N GLU A 647 9.98 -24.70 -34.50
CA GLU A 647 10.87 -25.79 -34.09
C GLU A 647 10.07 -26.85 -33.36
N GLN A 648 10.36 -28.12 -33.61
CA GLN A 648 9.63 -29.24 -33.03
C GLN A 648 10.58 -30.29 -32.47
N PHE A 649 10.31 -30.77 -31.26
CA PHE A 649 10.99 -31.93 -30.68
C PHE A 649 9.97 -32.88 -30.05
N THR A 650 10.43 -34.07 -29.68
CA THR A 650 9.57 -35.11 -29.11
C THR A 650 10.13 -35.61 -27.78
N VAL A 651 9.23 -35.99 -26.89
CA VAL A 651 9.56 -36.70 -25.65
C VAL A 651 8.83 -38.03 -25.71
N THR A 652 9.56 -39.13 -25.81
CA THR A 652 8.98 -40.48 -25.92
C THR A 652 9.38 -41.30 -24.70
N ALA A 653 8.39 -41.84 -23.99
CA ALA A 653 8.64 -42.72 -22.86
C ALA A 653 9.32 -44.01 -23.34
N ALA A 654 10.46 -44.37 -22.74
CA ALA A 654 11.19 -45.58 -23.08
C ALA A 654 10.35 -46.85 -22.84
N ALA A 655 10.69 -47.94 -23.52
CA ALA A 655 9.98 -49.21 -23.36
C ALA A 655 9.94 -49.65 -21.89
N GLY A 656 8.75 -50.02 -21.39
CA GLY A 656 8.54 -50.42 -19.99
C GLY A 656 8.59 -49.27 -18.97
N GLN A 657 8.77 -48.01 -19.39
CA GLN A 657 8.84 -46.86 -18.50
C GLN A 657 7.61 -45.96 -18.67
N ALA A 658 7.17 -45.31 -17.59
CA ALA A 658 6.20 -44.23 -17.64
C ALA A 658 6.86 -42.93 -17.12
N VAL A 659 6.50 -41.80 -17.71
CA VAL A 659 7.04 -40.50 -17.32
C VAL A 659 5.92 -39.48 -17.17
N ARG A 660 6.00 -38.66 -16.11
CA ARG A 660 5.20 -37.45 -15.96
C ARG A 660 6.04 -36.27 -16.39
N LEU A 661 5.55 -35.44 -17.30
CA LEU A 661 6.18 -34.20 -17.76
C LEU A 661 5.52 -33.03 -17.03
N ASP A 662 6.29 -32.25 -16.29
CA ASP A 662 5.76 -31.18 -15.42
C ASP A 662 5.93 -29.80 -16.08
N SER A 663 7.10 -29.53 -16.65
CA SER A 663 7.42 -28.19 -17.14
C SER A 663 8.43 -28.19 -18.28
N LEU A 664 8.33 -27.17 -19.14
CA LEU A 664 9.32 -26.85 -20.16
C LEU A 664 10.11 -25.61 -19.73
N LEU A 665 11.43 -25.74 -19.65
CA LEU A 665 12.35 -24.65 -19.38
C LEU A 665 13.04 -24.28 -20.68
N LEU A 666 12.99 -23.01 -21.07
CA LEU A 666 13.64 -22.54 -22.29
C LEU A 666 14.30 -21.17 -22.10
N THR A 667 15.40 -20.94 -22.81
CA THR A 667 16.05 -19.63 -22.92
C THR A 667 15.83 -19.08 -24.31
N ALA A 668 15.07 -17.99 -24.42
CA ALA A 668 14.65 -17.42 -25.72
C ALA A 668 14.75 -15.89 -25.76
N GLY A 669 14.90 -15.35 -26.96
CA GLY A 669 14.92 -13.92 -27.23
C GLY A 669 14.79 -13.62 -28.72
N PHE A 670 14.98 -12.35 -29.07
CA PHE A 670 15.01 -11.90 -30.46
C PHE A 670 16.12 -10.88 -30.72
N TYR A 671 16.60 -10.83 -31.96
CA TYR A 671 17.53 -9.81 -32.44
C TYR A 671 16.86 -8.87 -33.43
N ASN A 672 17.16 -7.56 -33.32
CA ASN A 672 16.74 -6.49 -34.22
C ASN A 672 15.22 -6.27 -34.38
N THR A 673 14.48 -6.30 -33.27
CA THR A 673 13.01 -6.14 -33.24
C THR A 673 12.56 -4.86 -32.55
N SER A 674 11.46 -4.25 -33.00
CA SER A 674 10.94 -2.96 -32.47
C SER A 674 9.52 -3.01 -31.90
N SER A 675 8.72 -4.05 -32.19
CA SER A 675 7.36 -4.22 -31.63
C SER A 675 6.89 -5.68 -31.68
N ASN A 676 5.80 -6.00 -30.97
CA ASN A 676 4.96 -7.21 -31.15
C ASN A 676 5.69 -8.56 -31.25
N THR A 677 6.78 -8.73 -30.50
CA THR A 677 7.58 -9.95 -30.51
C THR A 677 6.98 -10.99 -29.55
N LYS A 678 6.77 -12.23 -30.02
CA LYS A 678 6.01 -13.24 -29.25
C LYS A 678 6.65 -14.63 -29.31
N LEU A 679 6.43 -15.41 -28.26
CA LEU A 679 6.73 -16.84 -28.16
C LEU A 679 5.47 -17.61 -27.74
N ALA A 680 5.21 -18.73 -28.41
CA ALA A 680 4.25 -19.72 -27.93
C ALA A 680 4.81 -21.13 -27.96
N VAL A 681 4.26 -21.95 -27.08
CA VAL A 681 4.53 -23.38 -26.94
C VAL A 681 3.21 -24.12 -27.06
N VAL A 682 3.19 -25.14 -27.91
CA VAL A 682 2.05 -26.06 -28.03
C VAL A 682 2.59 -27.47 -28.02
N TYR A 683 1.86 -28.40 -27.45
CA TYR A 683 2.20 -29.81 -27.51
C TYR A 683 1.02 -30.65 -28.02
N SER A 684 1.28 -31.91 -28.38
CA SER A 684 0.26 -32.85 -28.80
C SER A 684 0.72 -34.28 -28.58
N ARG A 685 -0.22 -35.17 -28.17
CA ARG A 685 -0.01 -36.63 -28.12
C ARG A 685 -0.47 -37.34 -29.39
N SER A 686 -1.20 -36.63 -30.25
CA SER A 686 -1.83 -37.18 -31.45
C SER A 686 -1.16 -36.67 -32.72
N ASN A 687 0.12 -36.31 -32.62
CA ASN A 687 0.91 -35.72 -33.70
C ASN A 687 0.23 -34.49 -34.35
N PHE A 688 -0.40 -33.64 -33.52
CA PHE A 688 -1.09 -32.41 -33.95
C PHE A 688 -2.28 -32.61 -34.90
N THR A 689 -3.01 -33.72 -34.76
CA THR A 689 -4.41 -33.78 -35.23
C THR A 689 -5.33 -32.86 -34.42
N ALA A 690 -4.93 -32.53 -33.18
CA ALA A 690 -5.47 -31.45 -32.35
C ALA A 690 -4.35 -30.79 -31.53
N ASP A 691 -4.46 -29.48 -31.28
CA ASP A 691 -3.56 -28.70 -30.42
C ASP A 691 -3.86 -28.98 -28.93
N SER A 692 -2.85 -28.87 -28.06
CA SER A 692 -3.07 -28.85 -26.60
C SER A 692 -3.80 -27.59 -26.16
N VAL A 693 -4.62 -27.69 -25.10
CA VAL A 693 -5.27 -26.54 -24.46
C VAL A 693 -4.55 -26.03 -23.19
N ASP A 694 -3.48 -26.70 -22.72
CA ASP A 694 -3.06 -26.60 -21.31
C ASP A 694 -1.60 -26.16 -21.06
N VAL A 695 -1.09 -25.09 -21.69
CA VAL A 695 0.02 -24.33 -21.06
C VAL A 695 -0.62 -23.26 -20.20
N THR A 696 -0.66 -23.47 -18.88
CA THR A 696 -1.57 -22.71 -17.99
C THR A 696 -0.86 -21.74 -17.05
N GLY A 697 0.44 -21.54 -17.19
CA GLY A 697 1.21 -20.61 -16.37
C GLY A 697 2.73 -20.76 -16.55
N GLY A 698 3.48 -19.87 -15.91
CA GLY A 698 4.94 -19.92 -15.93
C GLY A 698 5.60 -18.73 -15.24
N THR A 699 6.92 -18.73 -15.21
CA THR A 699 7.73 -17.58 -14.72
C THR A 699 8.69 -17.13 -15.82
N GLY A 700 8.77 -15.82 -16.03
CA GLY A 700 9.73 -15.17 -16.91
C GLY A 700 10.63 -14.18 -16.14
N PRO A 701 11.35 -13.30 -16.84
CA PRO A 701 12.30 -12.35 -16.24
C PRO A 701 11.72 -11.41 -15.19
N GLY A 702 10.42 -11.10 -15.29
CA GLY A 702 9.69 -10.23 -14.36
C GLY A 702 8.91 -10.96 -13.26
N GLY A 703 9.10 -12.28 -13.10
CA GLY A 703 8.33 -13.11 -12.15
C GLY A 703 7.23 -13.93 -12.82
N ALA A 704 6.10 -14.13 -12.13
CA ALA A 704 4.99 -14.94 -12.63
C ALA A 704 4.35 -14.31 -13.89
N LEU A 705 4.12 -15.14 -14.91
CA LEU A 705 3.43 -14.75 -16.14
C LEU A 705 1.93 -14.62 -15.87
N ALA A 706 1.31 -13.58 -16.42
CA ALA A 706 -0.14 -13.38 -16.33
C ALA A 706 -0.89 -14.50 -17.08
N ALA A 707 -2.10 -14.84 -16.63
CA ALA A 707 -2.93 -15.87 -17.27
C ALA A 707 -3.23 -15.57 -18.76
N SER A 708 -3.28 -14.28 -19.13
CA SER A 708 -3.45 -13.82 -20.52
C SER A 708 -2.19 -13.94 -21.40
N ALA A 709 -1.05 -14.29 -20.82
CA ALA A 709 0.25 -14.45 -21.49
C ALA A 709 0.98 -15.68 -20.94
N ASN A 710 0.27 -16.80 -20.87
CA ASN A 710 0.71 -18.05 -20.25
C ASN A 710 1.58 -18.93 -21.15
N GLY A 711 1.83 -18.53 -22.41
CA GLY A 711 2.69 -19.24 -23.34
C GLY A 711 1.97 -20.18 -24.30
N ALA A 712 0.63 -20.26 -24.26
CA ALA A 712 -0.15 -20.97 -25.27
C ALA A 712 -0.20 -20.18 -26.61
N PHE A 713 -0.58 -20.85 -27.70
CA PHE A 713 -0.66 -20.20 -29.03
C PHE A 713 -1.67 -19.04 -29.08
N ALA A 714 -2.79 -19.16 -28.37
CA ALA A 714 -3.83 -18.12 -28.31
C ALA A 714 -3.45 -16.96 -27.36
N THR A 715 -2.65 -17.25 -26.33
CA THR A 715 -2.22 -16.32 -25.27
C THR A 715 -0.68 -16.35 -25.14
N PRO A 716 0.04 -15.93 -26.19
CA PRO A 716 1.48 -16.08 -26.26
C PRO A 716 2.21 -15.13 -25.31
N ILE A 717 3.45 -15.49 -24.96
CA ILE A 717 4.32 -14.65 -24.14
C ILE A 717 4.84 -13.51 -25.01
N ALA A 718 4.61 -12.27 -24.56
CA ALA A 718 5.26 -11.11 -25.15
C ALA A 718 6.74 -11.09 -24.74
N LEU A 719 7.62 -11.06 -25.73
CA LEU A 719 9.06 -10.92 -25.54
C LEU A 719 9.45 -9.44 -25.64
N ALA A 720 10.47 -9.05 -24.89
CA ALA A 720 11.02 -7.70 -24.99
C ALA A 720 11.59 -7.45 -26.40
N ASN A 721 11.27 -6.28 -26.94
CA ASN A 721 11.88 -5.82 -28.20
C ASN A 721 13.30 -5.33 -27.90
N GLN A 722 14.28 -5.82 -28.66
CA GLN A 722 15.68 -5.49 -28.41
C GLN A 722 16.53 -5.52 -29.68
N PHE A 723 17.58 -4.71 -29.68
CA PHE A 723 18.51 -4.58 -30.80
C PHE A 723 19.74 -5.48 -30.67
N ASN A 724 20.05 -5.96 -29.46
CA ASN A 724 21.30 -6.66 -29.14
C ASN A 724 21.14 -8.16 -28.84
N GLY A 725 19.92 -8.71 -28.87
CA GLY A 725 19.71 -10.16 -28.79
C GLY A 725 19.75 -10.80 -27.39
N LEU A 726 19.57 -10.06 -26.29
CA LEU A 726 19.60 -10.66 -24.94
C LEU A 726 18.56 -11.79 -24.78
N THR A 727 18.99 -12.97 -24.34
CA THR A 727 18.06 -14.09 -24.10
C THR A 727 17.58 -14.11 -22.66
N ASN A 728 16.36 -14.59 -22.47
CA ASN A 728 15.65 -14.61 -21.19
C ASN A 728 15.17 -16.03 -20.89
N ARG A 729 15.17 -16.39 -19.60
CA ARG A 729 14.74 -17.72 -19.15
C ARG A 729 13.24 -17.74 -18.87
N TYR A 730 12.58 -18.77 -19.38
CA TYR A 730 11.15 -19.02 -19.19
C TYR A 730 10.93 -20.43 -18.67
N HIS A 731 10.13 -20.55 -17.62
CA HIS A 731 9.70 -21.84 -17.06
C HIS A 731 8.18 -21.96 -17.25
N LEU A 732 7.74 -22.92 -18.07
CA LEU A 732 6.34 -23.06 -18.47
C LEU A 732 5.76 -24.36 -17.92
N ALA A 733 4.62 -24.29 -17.23
CA ALA A 733 3.95 -25.47 -16.70
C ALA A 733 3.17 -26.22 -17.80
N LEU A 734 3.35 -27.53 -17.89
CA LEU A 734 2.61 -28.40 -18.81
C LEU A 734 1.39 -28.96 -18.06
N ASN A 735 0.18 -28.61 -18.49
CA ASN A 735 -1.08 -29.02 -17.86
C ASN A 735 -1.19 -28.59 -16.36
N GLY A 736 -0.74 -27.36 -16.09
CA GLY A 736 -0.77 -26.76 -14.76
C GLY A 736 -0.03 -27.57 -13.70
N GLY A 737 -0.57 -27.59 -12.47
CA GLY A 737 0.01 -28.35 -11.36
C GLY A 737 -0.08 -29.87 -11.52
N THR A 738 -0.83 -30.37 -12.52
CA THR A 738 -1.10 -31.81 -12.68
C THR A 738 -0.08 -32.52 -13.56
N GLY A 739 0.59 -31.83 -14.49
CA GLY A 739 1.56 -32.43 -15.40
C GLY A 739 0.91 -33.32 -16.48
N LEU A 740 1.74 -33.88 -17.35
CA LEU A 740 1.34 -34.76 -18.45
C LEU A 740 1.96 -36.15 -18.30
N ASN A 741 1.14 -37.18 -18.17
CA ASN A 741 1.63 -38.57 -18.14
C ASN A 741 1.79 -39.15 -19.56
N LEU A 742 2.92 -39.81 -19.80
CA LEU A 742 3.17 -40.66 -20.96
C LEU A 742 3.40 -42.09 -20.49
N THR A 743 2.64 -43.03 -21.07
CA THR A 743 2.87 -44.47 -20.86
C THR A 743 3.98 -44.96 -21.80
N ALA A 744 4.51 -46.16 -21.54
CA ALA A 744 5.57 -46.76 -22.35
C ALA A 744 5.27 -46.68 -23.86
N GLY A 745 6.24 -46.16 -24.63
CA GLY A 745 6.15 -45.99 -26.08
C GLY A 745 5.29 -44.80 -26.55
N GLN A 746 4.59 -44.08 -25.66
CA GLN A 746 3.87 -42.87 -26.05
C GLN A 746 4.84 -41.71 -26.26
N THR A 747 4.51 -40.89 -27.27
CA THR A 747 5.27 -39.70 -27.65
C THR A 747 4.44 -38.45 -27.40
N LEU A 748 5.04 -37.46 -26.73
CA LEU A 748 4.61 -36.08 -26.77
C LEU A 748 5.41 -35.33 -27.83
N THR A 749 4.74 -34.64 -28.72
CA THR A 749 5.38 -33.71 -29.66
C THR A 749 5.19 -32.28 -29.18
N VAL A 750 6.25 -31.49 -29.12
CA VAL A 750 6.23 -30.08 -28.68
C VAL A 750 6.67 -29.19 -29.84
N ARG A 751 5.99 -28.06 -30.03
CA ARG A 751 6.31 -27.04 -31.05
C ARG A 751 6.51 -25.67 -30.40
N LEU A 752 7.58 -25.00 -30.81
CA LEU A 752 7.91 -23.62 -30.42
C LEU A 752 7.66 -22.69 -31.61
N TYR A 753 6.89 -21.63 -31.37
CA TYR A 753 6.49 -20.64 -32.37
C TYR A 753 7.01 -19.26 -32.01
N PHE A 754 7.43 -18.52 -33.02
CA PHE A 754 8.04 -17.20 -32.90
C PHE A 754 7.38 -16.22 -33.87
N SER A 755 7.25 -14.95 -33.47
CA SER A 755 6.88 -13.84 -34.35
C SER A 755 7.61 -12.55 -33.97
N CYS A 756 7.84 -11.66 -34.93
CA CYS A 756 8.54 -10.39 -34.72
C CYS A 756 7.82 -9.21 -35.38
N GLY A 757 7.82 -8.04 -34.74
CA GLY A 757 7.23 -6.81 -35.27
C GLY A 757 8.26 -5.76 -35.65
N SER A 758 9.13 -6.04 -36.63
CA SER A 758 10.07 -5.05 -37.18
C SER A 758 10.14 -5.16 -38.70
N SER A 759 10.32 -4.03 -39.39
CA SER A 759 10.49 -3.95 -40.84
C SER A 759 11.96 -4.00 -41.29
N SER A 760 12.93 -3.84 -40.38
CA SER A 760 14.38 -3.87 -40.66
C SER A 760 14.92 -5.30 -40.90
N PRO A 761 15.65 -5.59 -42.00
CA PRO A 761 16.27 -6.90 -42.26
C PRO A 761 17.22 -7.40 -41.16
N GLY A 762 17.52 -8.71 -41.16
CA GLY A 762 18.44 -9.33 -40.20
C GLY A 762 17.83 -9.58 -38.82
N ARG A 763 16.59 -10.04 -38.76
CA ARG A 763 15.86 -10.37 -37.51
C ARG A 763 15.97 -11.85 -37.23
N TYR A 764 16.38 -12.23 -36.03
CA TYR A 764 16.54 -13.62 -35.66
C TYR A 764 15.79 -13.92 -34.36
N SER A 765 15.03 -15.02 -34.32
CA SER A 765 14.61 -15.60 -33.05
C SER A 765 15.77 -16.41 -32.48
N LEU A 766 16.03 -16.27 -31.19
CA LEU A 766 17.19 -16.85 -30.51
C LEU A 766 16.71 -17.91 -29.51
N LEU A 767 17.32 -19.10 -29.53
CA LEU A 767 16.96 -20.21 -28.65
C LEU A 767 18.21 -20.98 -28.22
N GLN A 768 18.41 -21.19 -26.91
CA GLN A 768 19.62 -21.84 -26.39
C GLN A 768 19.33 -23.15 -25.66
N ASN A 769 18.85 -23.11 -24.43
CA ASN A 769 18.67 -24.30 -23.61
C ASN A 769 17.19 -24.65 -23.54
N VAL A 770 16.79 -25.77 -24.13
CA VAL A 770 15.42 -26.30 -23.99
C VAL A 770 15.48 -27.57 -23.15
N ALA A 771 14.84 -27.58 -21.99
CA ALA A 771 14.81 -28.73 -21.09
C ALA A 771 13.37 -29.07 -20.69
N VAL A 772 13.03 -30.36 -20.76
CA VAL A 772 11.77 -30.88 -20.23
C VAL A 772 12.05 -31.46 -18.86
N LYS A 773 11.38 -30.92 -17.84
CA LYS A 773 11.42 -31.44 -16.49
C LYS A 773 10.18 -32.24 -16.16
N GLY A 774 10.36 -33.27 -15.37
CA GLY A 774 9.30 -34.18 -14.98
C GLY A 774 9.77 -35.18 -13.94
N ASN A 775 9.02 -36.26 -13.76
CA ASN A 775 9.43 -37.36 -12.91
C ASN A 775 9.28 -38.69 -13.63
N ARG A 776 10.22 -39.61 -13.38
CA ARG A 776 10.07 -41.01 -13.79
C ARG A 776 9.08 -41.68 -12.87
N THR A 777 8.15 -42.43 -13.42
CA THR A 777 7.27 -43.28 -12.64
C THR A 777 7.73 -44.71 -12.87
N THR A 778 8.43 -45.27 -11.88
CA THR A 778 8.83 -46.68 -11.93
C THR A 778 7.56 -47.52 -11.79
N THR A 779 7.19 -48.25 -12.84
CA THR A 779 6.16 -49.29 -12.73
C THR A 779 6.81 -50.51 -12.06
N THR A 780 6.96 -50.47 -10.73
CA THR A 780 7.47 -51.61 -9.97
C THR A 780 6.39 -52.68 -9.93
N GLY A 781 6.58 -53.75 -10.72
CA GLY A 781 5.99 -55.07 -10.48
C GLY A 781 4.46 -55.18 -10.44
N THR A 782 3.94 -56.07 -11.30
CA THR A 782 2.59 -56.64 -11.19
C THR A 782 2.42 -57.30 -9.81
N LEU A 783 1.81 -56.62 -8.84
CA LEU A 783 1.16 -57.30 -7.71
C LEU A 783 -0.22 -57.75 -8.19
N ALA A 784 -0.49 -59.04 -8.05
CA ALA A 784 -1.71 -59.71 -8.47
C ALA A 784 -2.93 -59.23 -7.66
N ALA A 785 -3.49 -58.10 -8.06
CA ALA A 785 -4.90 -57.79 -8.02
C ALA A 785 -5.10 -56.66 -9.04
N ARG A 786 -5.86 -56.90 -10.12
CA ARG A 786 -6.19 -55.89 -11.12
C ARG A 786 -6.78 -54.65 -10.43
N GLN A 787 -5.98 -53.63 -10.19
CA GLN A 787 -6.49 -52.33 -9.77
C GLN A 787 -7.11 -51.67 -11.00
N LEU A 788 -8.44 -51.71 -11.04
CA LEU A 788 -9.19 -51.10 -12.11
C LEU A 788 -9.27 -49.59 -11.88
N VAL A 789 -8.72 -48.79 -12.81
CA VAL A 789 -8.88 -47.34 -12.81
C VAL A 789 -10.29 -47.00 -13.27
N LEU A 790 -11.09 -46.42 -12.37
CA LEU A 790 -12.45 -45.99 -12.65
C LEU A 790 -12.48 -44.48 -12.90
N ALA A 791 -13.03 -44.07 -14.04
CA ALA A 791 -13.28 -42.66 -14.35
C ALA A 791 -14.75 -42.34 -14.11
N ALA A 792 -15.02 -41.23 -13.44
CA ALA A 792 -16.35 -40.77 -13.09
C ALA A 792 -16.62 -39.44 -13.80
N PHE A 793 -17.61 -39.40 -14.69
CA PHE A 793 -17.93 -38.22 -15.49
C PHE A 793 -19.26 -37.62 -15.01
N PRO A 794 -19.26 -36.38 -14.48
CA PRO A 794 -20.48 -35.75 -14.01
C PRO A 794 -21.39 -35.38 -15.18
N ASN A 795 -22.69 -35.59 -15.04
CA ASN A 795 -23.72 -34.98 -15.87
C ASN A 795 -24.52 -33.98 -15.01
N PRO A 796 -24.11 -32.69 -14.99
CA PRO A 796 -24.66 -31.70 -14.06
C PRO A 796 -26.17 -31.46 -14.21
N THR A 797 -26.73 -31.79 -15.37
CA THR A 797 -28.13 -31.52 -15.72
C THR A 797 -29.10 -32.56 -15.16
N THR A 798 -28.61 -33.71 -14.70
CA THR A 798 -29.46 -34.85 -14.32
C THR A 798 -29.21 -35.39 -12.91
N GLY A 799 -28.22 -34.85 -12.18
CA GLY A 799 -27.82 -35.38 -10.87
C GLY A 799 -27.26 -36.82 -10.95
N GLN A 800 -26.74 -37.19 -12.12
CA GLN A 800 -26.18 -38.52 -12.39
C GLN A 800 -24.68 -38.43 -12.69
N LEU A 801 -23.99 -39.52 -12.38
CA LEU A 801 -22.57 -39.71 -12.61
C LEU A 801 -22.37 -40.96 -13.46
N THR A 802 -21.61 -40.86 -14.55
CA THR A 802 -21.26 -42.03 -15.37
C THR A 802 -19.93 -42.60 -14.89
N LEU A 803 -19.94 -43.80 -14.32
CA LEU A 803 -18.73 -44.52 -13.92
C LEU A 803 -18.29 -45.46 -15.04
N SER A 804 -17.12 -45.21 -15.63
CA SER A 804 -16.52 -46.07 -16.65
C SER A 804 -15.76 -47.25 -16.01
N HIS A 805 -15.97 -48.45 -16.56
CA HIS A 805 -15.36 -49.71 -16.14
C HIS A 805 -15.22 -50.66 -17.35
N PRO A 806 -14.49 -51.80 -17.29
CA PRO A 806 -14.46 -52.79 -18.36
C PRO A 806 -15.84 -53.39 -18.59
N ALA A 807 -16.03 -54.08 -19.72
CA ALA A 807 -17.30 -54.74 -20.03
C ALA A 807 -17.78 -55.60 -18.85
N ALA A 808 -18.92 -55.22 -18.26
CA ALA A 808 -19.39 -55.82 -17.02
C ALA A 808 -19.81 -57.29 -17.24
N PRO A 809 -19.33 -58.25 -16.44
CA PRO A 809 -19.89 -59.60 -16.42
C PRO A 809 -21.25 -59.61 -15.70
N ALA A 810 -21.98 -60.73 -15.82
CA ALA A 810 -23.21 -60.94 -15.06
C ALA A 810 -22.94 -60.85 -13.54
N GLY A 811 -23.68 -59.96 -12.85
CA GLY A 811 -23.56 -59.76 -11.40
C GLY A 811 -22.56 -58.68 -10.95
N ALA A 812 -21.94 -57.94 -11.87
CA ALA A 812 -21.09 -56.80 -11.53
C ALA A 812 -21.87 -55.68 -10.81
N THR A 813 -21.26 -55.05 -9.80
CA THR A 813 -21.92 -54.00 -9.00
C THR A 813 -21.03 -52.80 -8.74
N VAL A 814 -21.65 -51.64 -8.56
CA VAL A 814 -21.04 -50.40 -8.07
C VAL A 814 -21.65 -50.06 -6.72
N SER A 815 -20.84 -49.76 -5.70
CA SER A 815 -21.29 -49.32 -4.38
C SER A 815 -20.67 -47.97 -4.04
N ILE A 816 -21.42 -47.10 -3.35
CA ILE A 816 -20.93 -45.83 -2.83
C ILE A 816 -20.89 -45.92 -1.30
N PHE A 817 -19.79 -45.50 -0.70
CA PHE A 817 -19.55 -45.49 0.73
C PHE A 817 -19.27 -44.05 1.21
N ALA A 818 -19.81 -43.70 2.36
CA ALA A 818 -19.33 -42.55 3.12
C ALA A 818 -17.95 -42.88 3.73
N PHE A 819 -17.18 -41.84 4.10
CA PHE A 819 -15.81 -42.02 4.63
C PHE A 819 -15.77 -42.63 6.04
N ASP A 820 -16.92 -42.74 6.71
CA ASP A 820 -17.12 -43.53 7.93
C ASP A 820 -17.25 -45.05 7.65
N GLY A 821 -17.17 -45.46 6.37
CA GLY A 821 -17.26 -46.85 5.93
C GLY A 821 -18.69 -47.34 5.67
N ARG A 822 -19.71 -46.52 5.92
CA ARG A 822 -21.12 -46.90 5.70
C ARG A 822 -21.46 -46.89 4.20
N ARG A 823 -22.03 -47.98 3.68
CA ARG A 823 -22.53 -48.03 2.30
C ARG A 823 -23.80 -47.19 2.16
N VAL A 824 -23.77 -46.18 1.30
CA VAL A 824 -24.86 -45.23 1.08
C VAL A 824 -25.65 -45.50 -0.19
N ALA A 825 -25.08 -46.19 -1.19
CA ALA A 825 -25.80 -46.62 -2.39
C ALA A 825 -25.19 -47.87 -3.03
N ARG A 826 -25.98 -48.60 -3.83
CA ARG A 826 -25.52 -49.76 -4.63
C ARG A 826 -26.29 -49.82 -5.96
N PHE A 827 -25.57 -50.11 -7.05
CA PHE A 827 -26.05 -50.20 -8.41
C PHE A 827 -25.58 -51.51 -9.06
N LEU A 828 -26.41 -52.10 -9.92
CA LEU A 828 -26.05 -53.25 -10.76
C LEU A 828 -25.54 -52.74 -12.11
N SER A 829 -24.41 -53.26 -12.56
CA SER A 829 -23.88 -52.98 -13.89
C SER A 829 -24.54 -53.91 -14.90
N LYS A 830 -25.00 -53.38 -16.04
CA LYS A 830 -25.63 -54.17 -17.09
C LYS A 830 -24.57 -55.06 -17.78
N PRO A 831 -24.79 -56.37 -17.96
CA PRO A 831 -23.81 -57.23 -18.60
C PRO A 831 -23.43 -56.73 -20.01
N GLY A 832 -22.14 -56.72 -20.31
CA GLY A 832 -21.57 -56.27 -21.59
C GLY A 832 -21.34 -54.76 -21.70
N THR A 833 -21.77 -53.92 -20.73
CA THR A 833 -21.54 -52.47 -20.80
C THR A 833 -20.23 -52.05 -20.16
N THR A 834 -19.59 -51.00 -20.69
CA THR A 834 -18.33 -50.42 -20.17
C THR A 834 -18.56 -49.18 -19.29
N ALA A 835 -19.80 -48.93 -18.89
CA ALA A 835 -20.15 -47.88 -17.96
C ALA A 835 -21.43 -48.21 -17.19
N THR A 836 -21.53 -47.62 -16.00
CA THR A 836 -22.73 -47.65 -15.13
C THR A 836 -23.11 -46.23 -14.75
N LEU A 837 -24.40 -45.88 -14.94
CA LEU A 837 -24.97 -44.63 -14.46
C LEU A 837 -25.31 -44.72 -12.98
N LEU A 838 -24.83 -43.75 -12.20
CA LEU A 838 -25.03 -43.65 -10.76
C LEU A 838 -25.93 -42.45 -10.48
N ASN A 839 -27.11 -42.69 -9.91
CA ASN A 839 -27.95 -41.59 -9.42
C ASN A 839 -27.42 -41.11 -8.07
N VAL A 840 -26.91 -39.88 -8.02
CA VAL A 840 -26.29 -39.29 -6.83
C VAL A 840 -27.12 -38.14 -6.24
N ALA A 841 -28.34 -37.91 -6.75
CA ALA A 841 -29.19 -36.81 -6.32
C ALA A 841 -29.50 -36.83 -4.80
N GLY A 842 -29.68 -38.02 -4.22
CA GLY A 842 -30.01 -38.20 -2.80
C GLY A 842 -28.82 -38.17 -1.81
N LEU A 843 -27.58 -38.00 -2.27
CA LEU A 843 -26.41 -37.91 -1.39
C LEU A 843 -26.29 -36.50 -0.79
N THR A 844 -25.84 -36.35 0.47
CA THR A 844 -25.48 -35.03 1.02
C THR A 844 -24.20 -34.50 0.40
N ALA A 845 -23.92 -33.19 0.49
CA ALA A 845 -22.61 -32.66 0.10
C ALA A 845 -21.49 -33.33 0.93
N GLY A 846 -20.37 -33.64 0.30
CA GLY A 846 -19.25 -34.34 0.94
C GLY A 846 -18.45 -35.26 0.03
N HIS A 847 -17.47 -35.94 0.62
CA HIS A 847 -16.59 -36.88 -0.05
C HIS A 847 -17.14 -38.31 0.05
N TYR A 848 -17.09 -39.05 -1.05
CA TYR A 848 -17.55 -40.44 -1.12
C TYR A 848 -16.55 -41.36 -1.81
N LEU A 849 -16.49 -42.61 -1.35
CA LEU A 849 -15.72 -43.67 -1.99
C LEU A 849 -16.65 -44.50 -2.88
N VAL A 850 -16.36 -44.58 -4.17
CA VAL A 850 -17.08 -45.43 -5.12
C VAL A 850 -16.27 -46.69 -5.39
N ARG A 851 -16.90 -47.86 -5.28
CA ARG A 851 -16.29 -49.17 -5.50
C ARG A 851 -17.03 -49.96 -6.57
N TYR A 852 -16.34 -50.34 -7.64
CA TYR A 852 -16.81 -51.36 -8.59
C TYR A 852 -16.33 -52.75 -8.14
N ALA A 853 -17.16 -53.77 -8.28
CA ALA A 853 -16.86 -55.16 -7.96
C ALA A 853 -17.51 -56.14 -8.95
N ALA A 854 -16.72 -57.02 -9.53
CA ALA A 854 -17.13 -58.04 -10.49
C ALA A 854 -16.31 -59.33 -10.30
N GLY A 855 -16.87 -60.32 -9.60
CA GLY A 855 -16.12 -61.53 -9.22
C GLY A 855 -14.91 -61.19 -8.34
N THR A 856 -13.70 -61.52 -8.80
CA THR A 856 -12.43 -61.16 -8.14
C THR A 856 -11.93 -59.75 -8.50
N GLU A 857 -12.50 -59.11 -9.53
CA GLU A 857 -12.13 -57.77 -9.95
C GLU A 857 -12.78 -56.70 -9.08
N HIS A 858 -11.99 -55.72 -8.62
CA HIS A 858 -12.51 -54.57 -7.89
C HIS A 858 -11.71 -53.31 -8.20
N GLY A 859 -12.37 -52.16 -8.21
CA GLY A 859 -11.77 -50.85 -8.41
C GLY A 859 -12.40 -49.83 -7.48
N THR A 860 -11.64 -48.82 -7.08
CA THR A 860 -12.14 -47.71 -6.25
C THR A 860 -11.79 -46.36 -6.84
N SER A 861 -12.70 -45.39 -6.69
CA SER A 861 -12.48 -43.99 -7.04
C SER A 861 -13.14 -43.08 -6.01
N VAL A 862 -12.64 -41.86 -5.86
CA VAL A 862 -13.21 -40.86 -4.94
C VAL A 862 -14.01 -39.86 -5.76
N ILE A 863 -15.21 -39.54 -5.29
CA ILE A 863 -16.05 -38.48 -5.86
C ILE A 863 -16.36 -37.45 -4.78
N VAL A 864 -16.45 -36.18 -5.20
CA VAL A 864 -16.86 -35.07 -4.35
C VAL A 864 -18.22 -34.60 -4.87
N LYS A 865 -19.19 -34.49 -3.95
CA LYS A 865 -20.47 -33.83 -4.22
C LYS A 865 -20.43 -32.47 -3.52
N GLU A 866 -20.42 -31.42 -4.33
CA GLU A 866 -20.53 -30.03 -3.88
C GLU A 866 -21.99 -29.65 -3.60
#